data_AF-A0A2G6IXN8-F1
#
_entry.id   AF-A0A2G6IXN8-F1
#
_cell.length_a   1.000
_cell.length_b   1.000
_cell.length_c   1.000
_cell.angle_alpha   90.00
_cell.angle_beta   90.00
_cell.angle_gamma   90.00
#
_symmetry.space_group_name_H-M   'P 1'
#
loop_
_entity.id
_entity.type
_entity.pdbx_description
1 polymer ?
#
loop_
_entity_poly.entity_id
_entity_poly.type
_entity_poly.pdbx_seq_one_letter_code
_entity_poly.pdbx_strand_id
1 'polypeptide(L)'
;MSEWTKLGDWEYRRTPVIFQADGGAVRWHAFECVDHDDDPSTGCKYVGYDEYLALVAPPERTIAAVDDLASAPYIIDLTAGELADMAALVPLIGGKSAGIQAFNGFAAMTTPDAPAALTIRGYHEHLAPLVPALSSLIADEGFDRDPRVRLLALEGEEGFRDFYAGDVQSLTWLDVWLDGHQDGVVRQIVAQGGVERMIRDRPLDAAYEAEVRGALAARFAHLSPRQGLRFRSSATAEDVVGFNGAGLYDSNTGFFDPTLQPDGGDHKKTFAWAIRKTWASYWGFPAFEERRVAGIDHLEGNMGVLVHPRFDDDKEDANGVITFYLSDWLAPAARRMVVNVQDGALSVTNPAGGLAQPEVDVVTLGPDGAWVIERAQASSEVPEGAWVLSDGELATMAGEVAALARAWLAVSEERREPAERAESLVLDLELKRMLAGWPALANGHSRPGSLVYKQVRVLDSASVVPASLMTPWEPGTPLASMLPRDVATAADRIVALRCSNGLIDVRALRVWTRRAARDTFPFDEAPLVYRVWLRFSSAPQGWRWPVGQDVYLGHTDLASATVAADGGFTFALTEARAAELGFDTLAFDGETYEIAIRDGDRRVATTLDGCLSRTAFTSPAAFLEGIVAEADAAGAER
;
A
#
# COMPACT_ATOMS: atom_id res chain seq x y z
N MET A 1 21.44 36.91 7.97
CA MET A 1 22.38 37.02 9.10
C MET A 1 21.60 37.36 10.35
N SER A 2 21.39 36.38 11.22
CA SER A 2 21.31 36.56 12.67
C SER A 2 21.62 35.19 13.28
N GLU A 3 22.72 35.16 14.02
CA GLU A 3 23.39 33.99 14.58
C GLU A 3 22.48 33.22 15.54
N TRP A 4 22.38 31.91 15.37
CA TRP A 4 21.95 31.01 16.44
C TRP A 4 23.20 30.64 17.25
N THR A 5 23.48 31.43 18.28
CA THR A 5 24.48 31.11 19.29
C THR A 5 24.02 29.88 20.06
N LYS A 6 24.84 28.82 20.05
CA LYS A 6 24.61 27.56 20.77
C LYS A 6 24.55 27.85 22.28
N LEU A 7 23.35 27.99 22.84
CA LEU A 7 23.10 28.09 24.28
C LEU A 7 22.95 26.68 24.86
N GLY A 8 24.05 26.14 25.40
CA GLY A 8 24.05 25.03 26.38
C GLY A 8 23.89 23.61 25.83
N ASP A 9 24.59 22.66 26.45
CA ASP A 9 24.29 21.24 26.38
C ASP A 9 22.92 20.98 27.03
N TRP A 10 21.89 20.76 26.21
CA TRP A 10 20.59 20.27 26.67
C TRP A 10 20.52 18.76 26.46
N GLU A 11 21.33 18.01 27.22
CA GLU A 11 21.33 16.55 27.19
C GLU A 11 20.42 15.90 28.26
N TYR A 12 19.53 16.66 28.91
CA TYR A 12 18.63 16.11 29.94
C TYR A 12 17.15 16.39 29.66
N ARG A 13 16.43 15.31 29.32
CA ARG A 13 14.97 15.10 29.31
C ARG A 13 14.16 15.88 28.26
N ARG A 14 14.04 15.32 27.06
CA ARG A 14 12.94 15.68 26.14
C ARG A 14 11.66 15.03 26.65
N THR A 15 10.82 15.77 27.35
CA THR A 15 9.45 15.33 27.64
C THR A 15 8.70 15.21 26.31
N PRO A 16 8.16 14.03 25.97
CA PRO A 16 7.31 13.90 24.80
C PRO A 16 6.10 14.83 24.94
N VAL A 17 5.70 15.48 23.85
CA VAL A 17 4.55 16.40 23.81
C VAL A 17 3.68 16.09 22.60
N ILE A 18 2.37 16.23 22.77
CA ILE A 18 1.36 16.21 21.70
C ILE A 18 1.15 17.66 21.27
N PHE A 19 1.08 17.93 19.97
CA PHE A 19 0.69 19.25 19.44
C PHE A 19 -0.65 19.14 18.72
N GLN A 20 -1.57 20.07 19.01
CA GLN A 20 -2.84 20.20 18.32
C GLN A 20 -2.95 21.61 17.74
N ALA A 21 -3.15 21.71 16.43
CA ALA A 21 -3.38 22.99 15.76
C ALA A 21 -4.87 23.13 15.41
N ASP A 22 -5.50 24.24 15.83
CA ASP A 22 -6.89 24.56 15.52
C ASP A 22 -7.06 26.06 15.25
N GLY A 23 -7.56 26.42 14.06
CA GLY A 23 -7.93 27.80 13.72
C GLY A 23 -6.84 28.86 13.89
N GLY A 24 -5.55 28.48 13.87
CA GLY A 24 -4.40 29.38 14.09
C GLY A 24 -3.84 29.39 15.52
N ALA A 25 -4.41 28.63 16.45
CA ALA A 25 -3.84 28.35 17.76
C ALA A 25 -3.13 26.98 17.79
N VAL A 26 -2.03 26.88 18.53
CA VAL A 26 -1.34 25.61 18.81
C VAL A 26 -1.45 25.32 20.29
N ARG A 27 -2.14 24.24 20.65
CA ARG A 27 -2.17 23.66 21.99
C ARG A 27 -1.14 22.55 22.06
N TRP A 28 -0.57 22.31 23.24
CA TRP A 28 0.34 21.19 23.45
C TRP A 28 0.05 20.51 24.78
N HIS A 29 0.27 19.20 24.84
CA HIS A 29 0.06 18.38 26.04
C HIS A 29 1.32 17.56 26.31
N ALA A 30 1.94 17.72 27.47
CA ALA A 30 3.09 16.91 27.87
C ALA A 30 2.65 15.59 28.51
N PHE A 31 3.33 14.50 28.15
CA PHE A 31 3.12 13.22 28.83
C PHE A 31 3.64 13.27 30.28
N GLU A 32 2.91 12.63 31.19
CA GLU A 32 3.30 12.57 32.60
C GLU A 32 4.35 11.48 32.87
N CYS A 33 5.36 11.83 33.67
CA CYS A 33 6.40 10.92 34.12
C CYS A 33 5.93 10.13 35.34
N VAL A 34 5.99 8.79 35.29
CA VAL A 34 5.42 7.94 36.37
C VAL A 34 6.49 7.33 37.29
N ASP A 35 7.72 7.13 36.82
CA ASP A 35 8.82 6.60 37.64
C ASP A 35 9.83 7.72 37.98
N HIS A 36 9.97 8.01 39.27
CA HIS A 36 11.01 8.87 39.84
C HIS A 36 11.67 8.17 41.03
N ASP A 37 12.07 6.90 40.88
CA ASP A 37 12.92 6.24 41.87
C ASP A 37 14.40 6.60 41.63
N ASP A 38 15.17 6.64 42.72
CA ASP A 38 16.50 7.26 42.93
C ASP A 38 17.67 6.84 41.99
N ASP A 39 17.41 6.21 40.84
CA ASP A 39 18.43 5.83 39.85
C ASP A 39 18.34 6.67 38.56
N PRO A 40 19.18 7.71 38.41
CA PRO A 40 19.21 8.55 37.21
C PRO A 40 19.62 7.82 35.93
N SER A 41 20.04 6.55 35.98
CA SER A 41 20.37 5.75 34.80
C SER A 41 19.17 5.10 34.10
N THR A 42 18.00 5.05 34.75
CA THR A 42 16.83 4.30 34.23
C THR A 42 15.87 5.11 33.34
N GLY A 43 16.05 6.43 33.25
CA GLY A 43 15.20 7.31 32.42
C GLY A 43 13.75 7.42 32.93
N CYS A 44 13.05 8.46 32.50
CA CYS A 44 11.64 8.64 32.85
C CYS A 44 10.74 7.75 31.97
N LYS A 45 9.80 7.01 32.59
CA LYS A 45 8.73 6.30 31.86
C LYS A 45 7.48 7.16 31.76
N TYR A 46 6.91 7.18 30.56
CA TYR A 46 5.72 7.95 30.21
C TYR A 46 4.63 6.96 29.78
N VAL A 47 3.73 6.59 30.69
CA VAL A 47 2.78 5.47 30.51
C VAL A 47 1.92 5.60 29.23
N GLY A 48 1.57 6.82 28.81
CA GLY A 48 0.89 7.04 27.53
C GLY A 48 1.82 7.07 26.30
N TYR A 49 3.08 7.50 26.45
CA TYR A 49 4.01 7.60 25.32
C TYR A 49 4.56 6.24 24.95
N ASP A 50 4.84 5.36 25.91
CA ASP A 50 5.27 3.99 25.64
C ASP A 50 4.18 3.19 24.92
N GLU A 51 2.91 3.42 25.27
CA GLU A 51 1.76 2.84 24.56
C GLU A 51 1.63 3.42 23.14
N TYR A 52 1.78 4.74 22.96
CA TYR A 52 1.84 5.36 21.64
C TYR A 52 2.99 4.77 20.79
N LEU A 53 4.19 4.64 21.36
CA LEU A 53 5.35 4.05 20.68
C LEU A 53 5.09 2.61 20.26
N ALA A 54 4.38 1.82 21.09
CA ALA A 54 3.96 0.48 20.70
C ALA A 54 2.93 0.48 19.56
N LEU A 55 2.05 1.49 19.49
CA LEU A 55 1.08 1.64 18.39
C LEU A 55 1.73 2.08 17.07
N VAL A 56 2.83 2.84 17.11
CA VAL A 56 3.56 3.28 15.91
C VAL A 56 4.79 2.42 15.57
N ALA A 57 5.09 1.41 16.39
CA ALA A 57 6.18 0.50 16.13
C ALA A 57 5.96 -0.19 14.76
N PRO A 58 6.94 -0.16 13.85
CA PRO A 58 6.79 -0.82 12.56
C PRO A 58 6.57 -2.32 12.79
N PRO A 59 5.61 -2.96 12.08
CA PRO A 59 5.43 -4.39 12.19
C PRO A 59 6.68 -5.09 11.67
N GLU A 60 6.96 -6.30 12.17
CA GLU A 60 7.93 -7.17 11.52
C GLU A 60 7.41 -7.50 10.11
N ARG A 61 8.23 -7.17 9.11
CA ARG A 61 7.87 -7.29 7.70
C ARG A 61 8.80 -8.32 7.06
N THR A 62 8.23 -9.47 6.74
CA THR A 62 8.95 -10.53 6.04
C THR A 62 8.54 -10.58 4.58
N ILE A 63 9.49 -10.97 3.73
CA ILE A 63 9.25 -11.16 2.30
C ILE A 63 8.96 -12.65 2.05
N ALA A 64 7.92 -12.93 1.27
CA ALA A 64 7.55 -14.31 0.93
C ALA A 64 8.70 -15.01 0.19
N ALA A 65 9.17 -16.12 0.75
CA ALA A 65 10.19 -16.96 0.13
C ALA A 65 9.59 -17.87 -0.96
N VAL A 66 10.43 -18.29 -1.90
CA VAL A 66 10.11 -19.31 -2.91
C VAL A 66 10.87 -20.58 -2.57
N ASP A 67 10.14 -21.66 -2.24
CA ASP A 67 10.73 -22.91 -1.71
C ASP A 67 11.79 -23.54 -2.61
N ASP A 68 11.54 -23.60 -3.94
CA ASP A 68 12.46 -24.15 -4.93
C ASP A 68 12.82 -23.11 -6.00
N LEU A 69 13.49 -22.05 -5.56
CA LEU A 69 13.93 -20.99 -6.46
C LEU A 69 14.95 -21.47 -7.50
N ALA A 70 15.76 -22.49 -7.17
CA ALA A 70 16.81 -22.99 -8.05
C ALA A 70 16.25 -23.70 -9.30
N SER A 71 15.06 -24.29 -9.23
CA SER A 71 14.39 -24.90 -10.40
C SER A 71 13.47 -23.95 -11.14
N ALA A 72 13.18 -22.77 -10.58
CA ALA A 72 12.30 -21.79 -11.21
C ALA A 72 12.85 -21.33 -12.58
N PRO A 73 11.98 -21.07 -13.57
CA PRO A 73 12.43 -20.55 -14.86
C PRO A 73 13.02 -19.15 -14.69
N TYR A 74 13.89 -18.71 -15.60
CA TYR A 74 14.40 -17.33 -15.58
C TYR A 74 13.42 -16.31 -16.17
N ILE A 75 12.48 -16.75 -16.98
CA ILE A 75 11.52 -15.89 -17.68
C ILE A 75 10.11 -16.48 -17.64
N ILE A 76 9.12 -15.63 -17.42
CA ILE A 76 7.68 -15.94 -17.46
C ILE A 76 7.01 -15.14 -18.57
N ASP A 77 6.16 -15.80 -19.33
CA ASP A 77 5.27 -15.19 -20.31
C ASP A 77 4.07 -14.54 -19.59
N LEU A 78 3.88 -13.22 -19.72
CA LEU A 78 2.77 -12.49 -19.10
C LEU A 78 1.55 -12.33 -20.02
N THR A 79 1.62 -12.81 -21.26
CA THR A 79 0.44 -12.87 -22.18
C THR A 79 -0.47 -14.05 -21.88
N ALA A 80 0.03 -15.01 -21.09
CA ALA A 80 -0.74 -16.15 -20.60
C ALA A 80 -1.12 -15.95 -19.13
N GLY A 81 -2.18 -16.64 -18.70
CA GLY A 81 -2.72 -16.57 -17.35
C GLY A 81 -3.67 -15.40 -17.14
N GLU A 82 -4.37 -15.43 -16.01
CA GLU A 82 -5.44 -14.51 -15.66
C GLU A 82 -5.22 -13.90 -14.28
N LEU A 83 -6.11 -12.98 -13.89
CA LEU A 83 -6.09 -12.33 -12.57
C LEU A 83 -6.00 -13.31 -11.39
N ALA A 84 -6.61 -14.49 -11.50
CA ALA A 84 -6.57 -15.53 -10.46
C ALA A 84 -5.19 -16.18 -10.28
N ASP A 85 -4.34 -16.17 -11.31
CA ASP A 85 -3.00 -16.77 -11.28
C ASP A 85 -1.96 -15.81 -10.67
N MET A 86 -2.27 -14.51 -10.67
CA MET A 86 -1.35 -13.44 -10.27
C MET A 86 -0.74 -13.68 -8.90
N ALA A 87 -1.55 -14.02 -7.89
CA ALA A 87 -1.11 -14.17 -6.50
C ALA A 87 -0.02 -15.24 -6.33
N ALA A 88 -0.04 -16.30 -7.14
CA ALA A 88 0.98 -17.35 -7.10
C ALA A 88 2.32 -16.91 -7.73
N LEU A 89 2.27 -15.92 -8.63
CA LEU A 89 3.45 -15.40 -9.32
C LEU A 89 4.11 -14.22 -8.58
N VAL A 90 3.38 -13.49 -7.73
CA VAL A 90 3.93 -12.34 -6.98
C VAL A 90 5.26 -12.68 -6.29
N PRO A 91 5.42 -13.78 -5.52
CA PRO A 91 6.70 -14.09 -4.88
C PRO A 91 7.85 -14.36 -5.87
N LEU A 92 7.54 -14.79 -7.09
CA LEU A 92 8.52 -15.20 -8.10
C LEU A 92 8.95 -14.06 -9.05
N ILE A 93 8.06 -13.11 -9.36
CA ILE A 93 8.31 -12.05 -10.35
C ILE A 93 8.00 -10.63 -9.83
N GLY A 94 7.56 -10.51 -8.57
CA GLY A 94 7.09 -9.28 -7.94
C GLY A 94 5.72 -8.82 -8.44
N GLY A 95 5.00 -8.05 -7.63
CA GLY A 95 3.62 -7.63 -7.88
C GLY A 95 3.46 -6.72 -9.10
N LYS A 96 4.48 -5.91 -9.43
CA LYS A 96 4.43 -5.04 -10.63
C LYS A 96 4.39 -5.86 -11.92
N SER A 97 5.18 -6.93 -12.00
CA SER A 97 5.17 -7.84 -13.14
C SER A 97 3.90 -8.69 -13.15
N ALA A 98 3.53 -9.28 -12.01
CA ALA A 98 2.37 -10.16 -11.91
C ALA A 98 1.07 -9.42 -12.23
N GLY A 99 0.95 -8.14 -11.82
CA GLY A 99 -0.23 -7.30 -12.06
C GLY A 99 -0.57 -7.12 -13.55
N ILE A 100 0.35 -7.35 -14.48
CA ILE A 100 0.05 -7.34 -15.91
C ILE A 100 -1.01 -8.39 -16.30
N GLN A 101 -1.01 -9.56 -15.64
CA GLN A 101 -1.99 -10.62 -15.92
C GLN A 101 -3.42 -10.23 -15.54
N ALA A 102 -3.59 -9.23 -14.67
CA ALA A 102 -4.90 -8.72 -14.30
C ALA A 102 -5.70 -8.21 -15.51
N PHE A 103 -5.01 -7.78 -16.57
CA PHE A 103 -5.64 -7.23 -17.77
C PHE A 103 -5.98 -8.29 -18.83
N ASN A 104 -5.41 -9.51 -18.77
CA ASN A 104 -5.53 -10.50 -19.86
C ASN A 104 -6.99 -10.92 -20.12
N GLY A 105 -7.81 -10.99 -19.07
CA GLY A 105 -9.24 -11.29 -19.16
C GLY A 105 -10.12 -10.13 -19.66
N PHE A 106 -9.54 -8.95 -19.89
CA PHE A 106 -10.24 -7.73 -20.26
C PHE A 106 -9.83 -7.27 -21.66
N ALA A 107 -10.53 -7.74 -22.68
CA ALA A 107 -10.19 -7.50 -24.09
C ALA A 107 -10.05 -6.01 -24.49
N ALA A 108 -10.68 -5.10 -23.75
CA ALA A 108 -10.57 -3.66 -24.00
C ALA A 108 -9.32 -3.01 -23.35
N MET A 109 -8.72 -3.68 -22.36
CA MET A 109 -7.55 -3.19 -21.63
C MET A 109 -6.27 -3.76 -22.26
N THR A 110 -5.65 -2.97 -23.15
CA THR A 110 -4.42 -3.41 -23.83
C THR A 110 -3.22 -3.28 -22.90
N THR A 111 -2.40 -4.33 -22.81
CA THR A 111 -1.11 -4.34 -22.09
C THR A 111 0.04 -3.92 -23.00
N PRO A 112 1.26 -3.66 -22.48
CA PRO A 112 2.43 -3.46 -23.33
C PRO A 112 2.64 -4.66 -24.25
N ASP A 113 3.09 -4.47 -25.49
CA ASP A 113 3.21 -5.56 -26.47
C ASP A 113 4.10 -6.71 -25.97
N ALA A 114 3.54 -7.93 -25.98
CA ALA A 114 4.19 -9.18 -25.59
C ALA A 114 5.02 -9.10 -24.28
N PRO A 115 4.44 -8.66 -23.15
CA PRO A 115 5.20 -8.44 -21.92
C PRO A 115 5.72 -9.78 -21.36
N ALA A 116 6.86 -9.72 -20.69
CA ALA A 116 7.48 -10.85 -20.00
C ALA A 116 8.04 -10.42 -18.64
N ALA A 117 8.25 -11.36 -17.73
CA ALA A 117 8.93 -11.10 -16.47
C ALA A 117 10.19 -11.94 -16.36
N LEU A 118 11.32 -11.31 -16.01
CA LEU A 118 12.46 -12.04 -15.47
C LEU A 118 12.18 -12.36 -14.00
N THR A 119 12.41 -13.60 -13.59
CA THR A 119 12.15 -14.04 -12.22
C THR A 119 13.22 -13.57 -11.24
N ILE A 120 12.90 -13.61 -9.95
CA ILE A 120 13.83 -13.28 -8.87
C ILE A 120 15.07 -14.18 -8.85
N ARG A 121 15.04 -15.34 -9.52
CA ARG A 121 16.15 -16.30 -9.58
C ARG A 121 17.43 -15.66 -10.12
N GLY A 122 17.32 -14.91 -11.22
CA GLY A 122 18.46 -14.26 -11.84
C GLY A 122 19.12 -13.24 -10.91
N TYR A 123 18.30 -12.44 -10.21
CA TYR A 123 18.79 -11.49 -9.22
C TYR A 123 19.48 -12.20 -8.05
N HIS A 124 18.82 -13.23 -7.51
CA HIS A 124 19.31 -14.01 -6.37
C HIS A 124 20.69 -14.62 -6.67
N GLU A 125 20.85 -15.29 -7.80
CA GLU A 125 22.11 -15.90 -8.23
C GLU A 125 23.20 -14.85 -8.51
N HIS A 126 22.83 -13.69 -9.07
CA HIS A 126 23.76 -12.59 -9.32
C HIS A 126 24.28 -11.95 -8.02
N LEU A 127 23.42 -11.85 -7.01
CA LEU A 127 23.73 -11.26 -5.71
C LEU A 127 24.48 -12.21 -4.78
N ALA A 128 24.24 -13.53 -4.86
CA ALA A 128 24.76 -14.53 -3.92
C ALA A 128 26.28 -14.39 -3.59
N PRO A 129 27.17 -14.11 -4.56
CA PRO A 129 28.60 -13.93 -4.28
C PRO A 129 28.95 -12.64 -3.52
N LEU A 130 28.04 -11.65 -3.51
CA LEU A 130 28.19 -10.39 -2.79
C LEU A 130 27.62 -10.46 -1.37
N VAL A 131 26.71 -11.41 -1.09
CA VAL A 131 26.00 -11.53 0.20
C VAL A 131 26.94 -11.45 1.41
N PRO A 132 28.09 -12.17 1.49
CA PRO A 132 28.97 -12.07 2.66
C PRO A 132 29.49 -10.65 2.94
N ALA A 133 29.82 -9.89 1.90
CA ALA A 133 30.26 -8.51 2.02
C ALA A 133 29.10 -7.59 2.42
N LEU A 134 27.91 -7.81 1.86
CA LEU A 134 26.70 -7.04 2.18
C LEU A 134 26.22 -7.30 3.61
N SER A 135 26.23 -8.53 4.09
CA SER A 135 25.95 -8.85 5.50
C SER A 135 26.93 -8.18 6.44
N SER A 136 28.22 -8.16 6.07
CA SER A 136 29.25 -7.49 6.86
C SER A 136 29.08 -5.96 6.86
N LEU A 137 28.65 -5.38 5.74
CA LEU A 137 28.34 -3.95 5.62
C LEU A 137 27.14 -3.57 6.49
N ILE A 138 26.04 -4.33 6.42
CA ILE A 138 24.82 -4.07 7.19
C ILE A 138 25.08 -4.18 8.70
N ALA A 139 25.98 -5.08 9.12
CA ALA A 139 26.36 -5.24 10.51
C ALA A 139 27.40 -4.21 11.01
N ASP A 140 27.93 -3.35 10.14
CA ASP A 140 28.93 -2.34 10.51
C ASP A 140 28.29 -1.19 11.30
N GLU A 141 28.86 -0.87 12.46
CA GLU A 141 28.34 0.14 13.40
C GLU A 141 28.37 1.56 12.81
N GLY A 142 29.34 1.87 11.96
CA GLY A 142 29.44 3.15 11.28
C GLY A 142 28.40 3.30 10.19
N PHE A 143 28.20 2.24 9.41
CA PHE A 143 27.13 2.15 8.42
C PHE A 143 25.74 2.23 9.07
N ASP A 144 25.49 1.55 10.18
CA ASP A 144 24.19 1.61 10.88
C ASP A 144 23.87 3.01 11.43
N ARG A 145 24.88 3.75 11.92
CA ARG A 145 24.65 5.02 12.62
C ARG A 145 24.70 6.28 11.77
N ASP A 146 25.51 6.34 10.71
CA ASP A 146 25.69 7.57 9.92
C ASP A 146 25.12 7.44 8.49
N PRO A 147 24.06 8.18 8.14
CA PRO A 147 23.49 8.15 6.79
C PRO A 147 24.48 8.57 5.70
N ARG A 148 25.50 9.38 6.00
CA ARG A 148 26.54 9.73 5.02
C ARG A 148 27.44 8.55 4.70
N VAL A 149 27.74 7.71 5.70
CA VAL A 149 28.49 6.46 5.50
C VAL A 149 27.66 5.48 4.67
N ARG A 150 26.34 5.41 4.90
CA ARG A 150 25.44 4.60 4.06
C ARG A 150 25.40 5.07 2.62
N LEU A 151 25.18 6.36 2.39
CA LEU A 151 25.21 6.95 1.05
C LEU A 151 26.53 6.61 0.35
N LEU A 152 27.67 6.85 1.01
CA LEU A 152 28.98 6.60 0.46
C LEU A 152 29.21 5.11 0.13
N ALA A 153 28.78 4.19 0.99
CA ALA A 153 28.95 2.76 0.78
C ALA A 153 28.01 2.19 -0.29
N LEU A 154 26.79 2.72 -0.43
CA LEU A 154 25.80 2.25 -1.39
C LEU A 154 26.08 2.81 -2.80
N GLU A 155 26.30 4.12 -2.91
CA GLU A 155 26.44 4.86 -4.18
C GLU A 155 27.90 5.07 -4.62
N GLY A 156 28.86 4.85 -3.71
CA GLY A 156 30.28 5.10 -3.94
C GLY A 156 30.66 6.58 -3.84
N GLU A 157 31.96 6.86 -4.03
CA GLU A 157 32.49 8.23 -3.95
C GLU A 157 31.90 9.15 -5.02
N GLU A 158 31.74 8.66 -6.25
CA GLU A 158 31.16 9.41 -7.38
C GLU A 158 29.72 9.84 -7.04
N GLY A 159 28.87 8.90 -6.64
CA GLY A 159 27.49 9.20 -6.25
C GLY A 159 27.37 10.10 -5.03
N PHE A 160 28.26 9.94 -4.03
CA PHE A 160 28.30 10.85 -2.87
C PHE A 160 28.62 12.29 -3.28
N ARG A 161 29.62 12.49 -4.15
CA ARG A 161 30.02 13.83 -4.62
C ARG A 161 28.92 14.46 -5.48
N ASP A 162 28.21 13.69 -6.28
CA ASP A 162 27.07 14.16 -7.07
C ASP A 162 25.90 14.57 -6.17
N PHE A 163 25.56 13.76 -5.15
CA PHE A 163 24.49 14.07 -4.20
C PHE A 163 24.76 15.36 -3.41
N TYR A 164 25.99 15.55 -2.95
CA TYR A 164 26.44 16.74 -2.21
C TYR A 164 27.12 17.79 -3.10
N ALA A 165 26.78 17.84 -4.38
CA ALA A 165 27.36 18.81 -5.30
C ALA A 165 27.16 20.25 -4.79
N GLY A 166 28.26 20.95 -4.53
CA GLY A 166 28.26 22.32 -4.01
C GLY A 166 28.19 22.44 -2.47
N ASP A 167 28.03 21.34 -1.73
CA ASP A 167 28.13 21.32 -0.27
C ASP A 167 29.58 21.07 0.18
N VAL A 168 30.31 22.16 0.40
CA VAL A 168 31.72 22.12 0.83
C VAL A 168 31.91 21.36 2.15
N GLN A 169 30.95 21.41 3.08
CA GLN A 169 31.10 20.74 4.38
C GLN A 169 31.04 19.22 4.22
N SER A 170 30.07 18.73 3.46
CA SER A 170 29.93 17.29 3.20
C SER A 170 31.08 16.74 2.37
N LEU A 171 31.59 17.51 1.39
CA LEU A 171 32.77 17.12 0.61
C LEU A 171 34.07 17.12 1.43
N THR A 172 34.24 18.08 2.34
CA THR A 172 35.38 18.08 3.28
C THR A 172 35.29 16.91 4.26
N TRP A 173 34.08 16.59 4.74
CA TRP A 173 33.85 15.41 5.56
C TRP A 173 34.24 14.13 4.83
N LEU A 174 33.87 14.00 3.55
CA LEU A 174 34.24 12.85 2.73
C LEU A 174 35.75 12.67 2.66
N ASP A 175 36.50 13.73 2.34
CA ASP A 175 37.96 13.64 2.22
C ASP A 175 38.61 13.25 3.57
N VAL A 176 38.16 13.84 4.69
CA VAL A 176 38.63 13.48 6.04
C VAL A 176 38.25 12.03 6.39
N TRP A 177 37.05 11.60 6.05
CA TRP A 177 36.58 10.24 6.30
C TRP A 177 37.42 9.23 5.51
N LEU A 178 37.68 9.51 4.23
CA LEU A 178 38.51 8.68 3.35
C LEU A 178 39.96 8.60 3.82
N ASP A 179 40.52 9.68 4.36
CA ASP A 179 41.87 9.68 4.94
C ASP A 179 41.92 8.90 6.27
N GLY A 180 40.87 9.02 7.09
CA GLY A 180 40.76 8.34 8.38
C GLY A 180 40.42 6.85 8.32
N HIS A 181 39.82 6.37 7.22
CA HIS A 181 39.35 4.99 7.06
C HIS A 181 40.04 4.32 5.87
N GLN A 182 41.17 3.67 6.15
CA GLN A 182 41.99 2.97 5.16
C GLN A 182 41.64 1.47 5.03
N ASP A 183 41.01 0.90 6.05
CA ASP A 183 40.64 -0.52 6.13
C ASP A 183 39.15 -0.70 6.50
N GLY A 184 38.69 -1.95 6.54
CA GLY A 184 37.32 -2.31 6.90
C GLY A 184 36.38 -2.52 5.70
N VAL A 185 35.22 -3.13 5.96
CA VAL A 185 34.28 -3.54 4.91
C VAL A 185 33.75 -2.34 4.13
N VAL A 186 33.40 -1.25 4.82
CA VAL A 186 32.89 -0.02 4.20
C VAL A 186 33.91 0.52 3.20
N ARG A 187 35.18 0.66 3.62
CA ARG A 187 36.23 1.16 2.74
C ARG A 187 36.47 0.26 1.52
N GLN A 188 36.45 -1.06 1.69
CA GLN A 188 36.61 -2.03 0.60
C GLN A 188 35.49 -1.94 -0.44
N ILE A 189 34.26 -1.67 0.00
CA ILE A 189 33.09 -1.47 -0.88
C ILE A 189 33.18 -0.12 -1.59
N VAL A 190 33.52 0.95 -0.88
CA VAL A 190 33.70 2.29 -1.46
C VAL A 190 34.81 2.29 -2.53
N ALA A 191 35.89 1.55 -2.31
CA ALA A 191 36.98 1.40 -3.29
C ALA A 191 36.54 0.69 -4.58
N GLN A 192 35.46 -0.10 -4.54
CA GLN A 192 34.82 -0.72 -5.71
C GLN A 192 33.73 0.19 -6.32
N GLY A 193 33.59 1.41 -5.80
CA GLY A 193 32.62 2.42 -6.19
C GLY A 193 31.21 2.17 -5.66
N GLY A 194 31.09 1.49 -4.52
CA GLY A 194 29.83 1.27 -3.82
C GLY A 194 29.11 -0.02 -4.23
N VAL A 195 28.09 -0.39 -3.44
CA VAL A 195 27.29 -1.60 -3.67
C VAL A 195 26.64 -1.60 -5.05
N GLU A 196 26.07 -0.47 -5.48
CA GLU A 196 25.43 -0.38 -6.80
C GLU A 196 26.40 -0.70 -7.94
N ARG A 197 27.63 -0.16 -7.87
CA ARG A 197 28.66 -0.43 -8.88
C ARG A 197 29.15 -1.87 -8.80
N MET A 198 29.30 -2.45 -7.61
CA MET A 198 29.64 -3.87 -7.45
C MET A 198 28.62 -4.79 -8.14
N ILE A 199 27.33 -4.49 -8.02
CA ILE A 199 26.25 -5.22 -8.69
C ILE A 199 26.29 -4.98 -10.21
N ARG A 200 26.44 -3.72 -10.62
CA ARG A 200 26.39 -3.32 -12.03
C ARG A 200 27.56 -3.83 -12.85
N ASP A 201 28.77 -3.79 -12.28
CA ASP A 201 30.00 -4.08 -13.01
C ASP A 201 30.29 -5.60 -13.06
N ARG A 202 29.73 -6.38 -12.13
CA ARG A 202 29.74 -7.83 -12.19
C ARG A 202 29.08 -8.32 -13.49
N PRO A 203 29.72 -9.19 -14.29
CA PRO A 203 29.08 -9.77 -15.47
C PRO A 203 27.92 -10.67 -15.06
N LEU A 204 26.90 -10.77 -15.92
CA LEU A 204 25.87 -11.80 -15.77
C LEU A 204 26.50 -13.18 -15.91
N ASP A 205 25.90 -14.19 -15.26
CA ASP A 205 26.27 -15.57 -15.54
C ASP A 205 26.06 -15.88 -17.03
N ALA A 206 27.00 -16.60 -17.65
CA ALA A 206 26.99 -16.82 -19.08
C ALA A 206 25.82 -17.71 -19.54
N ALA A 207 25.39 -18.67 -18.72
CA ALA A 207 24.23 -19.52 -19.02
C ALA A 207 22.94 -18.72 -18.88
N TYR A 208 22.80 -17.94 -17.80
CA TYR A 208 21.68 -17.02 -17.61
C TYR A 208 21.57 -16.02 -18.77
N GLU A 209 22.67 -15.35 -19.12
CA GLU A 209 22.68 -14.35 -20.19
C GLU A 209 22.28 -14.96 -21.54
N ALA A 210 22.81 -16.15 -21.87
CA ALA A 210 22.48 -16.84 -23.11
C ALA A 210 21.00 -17.25 -23.17
N GLU A 211 20.45 -17.79 -22.09
CA GLU A 211 19.06 -18.22 -21.99
C GLU A 211 18.10 -17.03 -22.11
N VAL A 212 18.29 -16.00 -21.28
CA VAL A 212 17.46 -14.79 -21.28
C VAL A 212 17.56 -14.06 -22.63
N ARG A 213 18.76 -13.94 -23.20
CA ARG A 213 18.93 -13.34 -24.52
C ARG A 213 18.17 -14.11 -25.59
N GLY A 214 18.27 -15.43 -25.58
CA GLY A 214 17.57 -16.30 -26.53
C GLY A 214 16.05 -16.16 -26.43
N ALA A 215 15.53 -16.21 -25.20
CA ALA A 215 14.09 -16.08 -24.93
C ALA A 215 13.54 -14.71 -25.34
N LEU A 216 14.20 -13.62 -24.92
CA LEU A 216 13.76 -12.26 -25.27
C LEU A 216 13.91 -12.00 -26.78
N ALA A 217 14.99 -12.46 -27.42
CA ALA A 217 15.17 -12.28 -28.86
C ALA A 217 14.11 -13.01 -29.68
N ALA A 218 13.73 -14.23 -29.26
CA ALA A 218 12.64 -14.96 -29.89
C ALA A 218 11.29 -14.26 -29.68
N ARG A 219 11.02 -13.81 -28.45
CA ARG A 219 9.76 -13.15 -28.08
C ARG A 219 9.54 -11.82 -28.81
N PHE A 220 10.61 -11.05 -29.00
CA PHE A 220 10.55 -9.72 -29.60
C PHE A 220 11.09 -9.68 -31.04
N ALA A 221 11.17 -10.83 -31.71
CA ALA A 221 11.71 -10.94 -33.08
C ALA A 221 10.93 -10.11 -34.12
N HIS A 222 9.66 -9.77 -33.84
CA HIS A 222 8.82 -8.93 -34.70
C HIS A 222 9.13 -7.44 -34.57
N LEU A 223 9.90 -7.02 -33.57
CA LEU A 223 10.26 -5.62 -33.35
C LEU A 223 11.47 -5.19 -34.18
N SER A 224 11.51 -3.92 -34.52
CA SER A 224 12.67 -3.29 -35.14
C SER A 224 13.89 -3.48 -34.24
N PRO A 225 15.10 -3.74 -34.79
CA PRO A 225 16.34 -3.73 -34.00
C PRO A 225 16.61 -2.40 -33.28
N ARG A 226 15.95 -1.31 -33.72
CA ARG A 226 16.01 0.00 -33.07
C ARG A 226 15.05 0.14 -31.89
N GLN A 227 14.02 -0.72 -31.79
CA GLN A 227 13.09 -0.73 -30.66
C GLN A 227 13.83 -1.19 -29.40
N GLY A 228 13.94 -0.31 -28.41
CA GLY A 228 14.47 -0.69 -27.11
C GLY A 228 13.45 -1.50 -26.30
N LEU A 229 13.95 -2.31 -25.39
CA LEU A 229 13.15 -2.98 -24.37
C LEU A 229 13.31 -2.22 -23.04
N ARG A 230 12.20 -1.96 -22.37
CA ARG A 230 12.16 -1.39 -21.02
C ARG A 230 12.20 -2.53 -20.00
N PHE A 231 13.10 -2.41 -19.04
CA PHE A 231 13.32 -3.31 -17.91
C PHE A 231 12.88 -2.57 -16.63
N ARG A 232 11.63 -2.76 -16.23
CA ARG A 232 11.02 -2.15 -15.04
C ARG A 232 11.25 -3.05 -13.82
N SER A 233 11.74 -2.46 -12.74
CA SER A 233 11.93 -3.14 -11.45
C SER A 233 10.62 -3.64 -10.88
N SER A 234 10.59 -4.89 -10.41
CA SER A 234 9.46 -5.50 -9.72
C SER A 234 10.00 -6.17 -8.46
N ALA A 235 10.33 -5.35 -7.46
CA ALA A 235 10.99 -5.79 -6.25
C ALA A 235 9.99 -6.43 -5.28
N THR A 236 10.35 -7.58 -4.69
CA THR A 236 9.48 -8.29 -3.75
C THR A 236 9.25 -7.52 -2.46
N ALA A 237 10.14 -6.57 -2.13
CA ALA A 237 9.95 -5.64 -1.03
C ALA A 237 8.73 -4.73 -1.24
N GLU A 238 8.36 -4.37 -2.48
CA GLU A 238 7.16 -3.58 -2.80
C GLU A 238 5.86 -4.34 -2.51
N ASP A 239 5.94 -5.67 -2.41
CA ASP A 239 4.78 -6.54 -2.18
C ASP A 239 4.50 -6.75 -0.69
N VAL A 240 5.39 -6.28 0.18
CA VAL A 240 5.16 -6.27 1.63
C VAL A 240 4.06 -5.25 1.93
N VAL A 241 3.00 -5.75 2.55
CA VAL A 241 1.82 -4.95 2.91
C VAL A 241 2.23 -3.70 3.70
N GLY A 242 1.88 -2.52 3.16
CA GLY A 242 2.14 -1.23 3.79
C GLY A 242 3.51 -0.62 3.52
N PHE A 243 4.35 -1.26 2.71
CA PHE A 243 5.56 -0.65 2.21
C PHE A 243 5.25 0.11 0.92
N ASN A 244 5.52 1.42 0.89
CA ASN A 244 5.36 2.22 -0.32
C ASN A 244 6.70 2.33 -1.06
N GLY A 245 6.86 1.54 -2.13
CA GLY A 245 8.04 1.60 -2.99
C GLY A 245 7.99 2.62 -4.13
N ALA A 246 6.94 3.45 -4.20
CA ALA A 246 6.71 4.32 -5.36
C ALA A 246 7.90 5.24 -5.65
N GLY A 247 8.51 5.07 -6.82
CA GLY A 247 9.64 5.89 -7.27
C GLY A 247 11.00 5.54 -6.67
N LEU A 248 11.13 4.46 -5.89
CA LEU A 248 12.39 4.09 -5.25
C LEU A 248 13.38 3.37 -6.17
N TYR A 249 12.87 2.64 -7.16
CA TYR A 249 13.68 1.77 -8.02
C TYR A 249 13.69 2.25 -9.47
N ASP A 250 14.80 2.02 -10.15
CA ASP A 250 14.98 2.48 -11.52
C ASP A 250 14.37 1.53 -12.55
N SER A 251 13.94 2.11 -13.67
CA SER A 251 13.60 1.39 -14.88
C SER A 251 14.54 1.78 -16.01
N ASN A 252 15.13 0.79 -16.68
CA ASN A 252 16.18 1.01 -17.67
C ASN A 252 15.78 0.52 -19.05
N THR A 253 16.29 1.16 -20.10
CA THR A 253 16.08 0.75 -21.49
C THR A 253 17.34 0.07 -22.02
N GLY A 254 17.20 -1.11 -22.59
CA GLY A 254 18.29 -1.88 -23.19
C GLY A 254 17.99 -2.33 -24.62
N PHE A 255 19.05 -2.63 -25.37
CA PHE A 255 18.99 -3.06 -26.78
C PHE A 255 19.75 -4.38 -27.01
N PHE A 256 19.31 -5.14 -28.01
CA PHE A 256 20.08 -6.27 -28.53
C PHE A 256 21.30 -5.83 -29.34
N ASP A 257 21.14 -4.77 -30.12
CA ASP A 257 22.23 -4.11 -30.86
C ASP A 257 22.20 -2.60 -30.59
N PRO A 258 22.86 -2.14 -29.51
CA PRO A 258 22.88 -0.73 -29.15
C PRO A 258 23.67 0.13 -30.16
N THR A 259 24.51 -0.45 -31.02
CA THR A 259 25.28 0.30 -32.02
C THR A 259 24.41 0.88 -33.13
N LEU A 260 23.19 0.35 -33.27
CA LEU A 260 22.21 0.87 -34.21
C LEU A 260 21.55 2.16 -33.70
N GLN A 261 21.68 2.53 -32.43
CA GLN A 261 20.99 3.69 -31.89
C GLN A 261 21.57 5.01 -32.43
N PRO A 262 20.71 6.01 -32.70
CA PRO A 262 21.16 7.29 -33.22
C PRO A 262 21.94 8.10 -32.18
N ASP A 263 21.57 7.99 -30.90
CA ASP A 263 22.30 8.61 -29.80
C ASP A 263 23.51 7.74 -29.41
N GLY A 264 24.72 8.31 -29.49
CA GLY A 264 25.95 7.64 -29.08
C GLY A 264 25.96 7.27 -27.59
N GLY A 265 25.22 8.00 -26.75
CA GLY A 265 25.03 7.68 -25.34
C GLY A 265 24.29 6.34 -25.11
N ASP A 266 23.51 5.89 -26.08
CA ASP A 266 22.78 4.62 -26.04
C ASP A 266 23.63 3.42 -26.48
N HIS A 267 24.79 3.63 -27.10
CA HIS A 267 25.65 2.55 -27.62
C HIS A 267 26.16 1.60 -26.52
N LYS A 268 26.14 2.04 -25.26
CA LYS A 268 26.49 1.22 -24.08
C LYS A 268 25.31 0.45 -23.47
N LYS A 269 24.06 0.75 -23.87
CA LYS A 269 22.84 0.26 -23.22
C LYS A 269 22.43 -1.12 -23.76
N THR A 270 23.27 -2.13 -23.57
CA THR A 270 22.88 -3.52 -23.90
C THR A 270 21.73 -3.99 -23.01
N PHE A 271 21.02 -5.05 -23.40
CA PHE A 271 20.01 -5.67 -22.53
C PHE A 271 20.63 -6.12 -21.18
N ALA A 272 21.84 -6.70 -21.19
CA ALA A 272 22.56 -7.09 -19.99
C ALA A 272 22.93 -5.89 -19.10
N TRP A 273 23.25 -4.74 -19.70
CA TRP A 273 23.44 -3.48 -18.96
C TRP A 273 22.13 -3.06 -18.28
N ALA A 274 21.00 -3.12 -18.99
CA ALA A 274 19.71 -2.72 -18.44
C ALA A 274 19.28 -3.62 -17.25
N ILE A 275 19.45 -4.94 -17.36
CA ILE A 275 19.17 -5.90 -16.27
C ILE A 275 19.98 -5.54 -15.03
N ARG A 276 21.31 -5.44 -15.18
CA ARG A 276 22.22 -5.16 -14.05
C ARG A 276 21.97 -3.79 -13.42
N LYS A 277 21.68 -2.77 -14.23
CA LYS A 277 21.35 -1.44 -13.71
C LYS A 277 20.01 -1.42 -12.97
N THR A 278 18.99 -2.11 -13.48
CA THR A 278 17.71 -2.26 -12.78
C THR A 278 17.89 -2.99 -11.45
N TRP A 279 18.65 -4.08 -11.41
CA TRP A 279 18.97 -4.81 -10.17
C TRP A 279 19.78 -3.98 -9.16
N ALA A 280 20.75 -3.19 -9.64
CA ALA A 280 21.55 -2.31 -8.77
C ALA A 280 20.68 -1.31 -8.01
N SER A 281 19.63 -0.78 -8.65
CA SER A 281 18.72 0.21 -8.03
C SER A 281 18.00 -0.30 -6.78
N TYR A 282 17.96 -1.62 -6.55
CA TYR A 282 17.49 -2.14 -5.27
C TYR A 282 18.32 -1.57 -4.11
N TRP A 283 19.63 -1.39 -4.30
CA TRP A 283 20.59 -0.92 -3.30
C TRP A 283 20.86 0.57 -3.35
N GLY A 284 20.14 1.34 -4.17
CA GLY A 284 20.23 2.80 -4.17
C GLY A 284 19.89 3.37 -2.78
N PHE A 285 20.52 4.48 -2.41
CA PHE A 285 20.45 5.04 -1.05
C PHE A 285 19.01 5.34 -0.59
N PRO A 286 18.14 6.00 -1.37
CA PRO A 286 16.75 6.22 -0.97
C PRO A 286 15.98 4.91 -0.77
N ALA A 287 16.15 3.94 -1.68
CA ALA A 287 15.48 2.65 -1.59
C ALA A 287 15.92 1.86 -0.35
N PHE A 288 17.22 1.93 -0.02
CA PHE A 288 17.77 1.33 1.19
C PHE A 288 17.20 1.98 2.45
N GLU A 289 17.22 3.32 2.55
CA GLU A 289 16.72 4.01 3.75
C GLU A 289 15.24 3.75 4.00
N GLU A 290 14.39 3.75 2.96
CA GLU A 290 12.97 3.44 3.11
C GLU A 290 12.75 2.02 3.64
N ARG A 291 13.47 1.02 3.11
CA ARG A 291 13.39 -0.35 3.65
C ARG A 291 13.88 -0.44 5.10
N ARG A 292 14.94 0.31 5.45
CA ARG A 292 15.50 0.35 6.80
C ARG A 292 14.51 0.95 7.79
N VAL A 293 13.89 2.08 7.44
CA VAL A 293 12.82 2.73 8.23
C VAL A 293 11.60 1.81 8.33
N ALA A 294 11.32 1.06 7.27
CA ALA A 294 10.25 0.08 7.26
C ALA A 294 10.55 -1.20 8.05
N GLY A 295 11.79 -1.43 8.51
CA GLY A 295 12.17 -2.66 9.21
C GLY A 295 12.15 -3.91 8.31
N ILE A 296 12.38 -3.73 7.00
CA ILE A 296 12.49 -4.83 6.03
C ILE A 296 13.96 -5.28 5.97
N ASP A 297 14.22 -6.58 6.12
CA ASP A 297 15.55 -7.13 5.89
C ASP A 297 15.95 -6.95 4.41
N HIS A 298 17.03 -6.19 4.18
CA HIS A 298 17.53 -5.90 2.86
C HIS A 298 17.95 -7.17 2.09
N LEU A 299 18.42 -8.21 2.77
CA LEU A 299 18.90 -9.46 2.18
C LEU A 299 17.78 -10.46 1.86
N GLU A 300 16.61 -10.33 2.49
CA GLU A 300 15.43 -11.13 2.13
C GLU A 300 14.81 -10.67 0.80
N GLY A 301 14.95 -9.39 0.47
CA GLY A 301 14.33 -8.84 -0.73
C GLY A 301 15.06 -9.21 -2.01
N ASN A 302 14.25 -9.51 -3.02
CA ASN A 302 14.69 -9.88 -4.35
C ASN A 302 14.03 -8.99 -5.40
N MET A 303 14.46 -9.08 -6.66
CA MET A 303 13.92 -8.26 -7.74
C MET A 303 13.64 -9.07 -9.00
N GLY A 304 12.35 -9.21 -9.32
CA GLY A 304 11.91 -9.55 -10.67
C GLY A 304 12.00 -8.32 -11.59
N VAL A 305 11.93 -8.54 -12.91
CA VAL A 305 12.01 -7.45 -13.89
C VAL A 305 10.94 -7.61 -14.95
N LEU A 306 10.02 -6.66 -15.03
CA LEU A 306 9.04 -6.58 -16.11
C LEU A 306 9.73 -6.06 -17.39
N VAL A 307 9.63 -6.82 -18.47
CA VAL A 307 10.22 -6.53 -19.77
C VAL A 307 9.13 -6.34 -20.82
N HIS A 308 9.15 -5.19 -21.49
CA HIS A 308 8.26 -4.88 -22.61
C HIS A 308 8.92 -3.87 -23.57
N PRO A 309 8.41 -3.63 -24.78
CA PRO A 309 8.93 -2.59 -25.67
C PRO A 309 8.88 -1.23 -24.97
N ARG A 310 9.98 -0.48 -25.02
CA ARG A 310 9.99 0.88 -24.46
C ARG A 310 8.89 1.69 -25.13
N PHE A 311 8.22 2.53 -24.35
CA PHE A 311 7.41 3.59 -24.92
C PHE A 311 8.38 4.62 -25.51
N ASP A 312 8.22 4.93 -26.79
CA ASP A 312 9.05 5.92 -27.48
C ASP A 312 8.44 7.29 -27.21
N ASP A 313 9.19 8.19 -26.57
CA ASP A 313 8.68 9.49 -26.11
C ASP A 313 7.99 10.32 -27.21
N ASP A 314 8.47 10.24 -28.46
CA ASP A 314 7.86 10.92 -29.63
C ASP A 314 6.57 10.27 -30.13
N LYS A 315 6.20 9.12 -29.56
CA LYS A 315 4.96 8.37 -29.81
C LYS A 315 4.05 8.34 -28.60
N GLU A 316 4.45 8.86 -27.46
CA GLU A 316 3.56 9.05 -26.33
C GLU A 316 2.68 10.27 -26.61
N ASP A 317 1.37 10.07 -26.64
CA ASP A 317 0.37 11.13 -26.80
C ASP A 317 -0.15 11.59 -25.44
N ALA A 318 -0.19 10.68 -24.46
CA ALA A 318 -0.54 11.01 -23.09
C ALA A 318 0.06 10.00 -22.11
N ASN A 319 0.36 10.46 -20.89
CA ASN A 319 0.82 9.63 -19.77
C ASN A 319 -0.11 9.85 -18.58
N GLY A 320 -0.67 8.78 -18.02
CA GLY A 320 -1.75 8.88 -17.04
C GLY A 320 -1.60 7.96 -15.84
N VAL A 321 -2.21 8.39 -14.73
CA VAL A 321 -2.40 7.62 -13.50
C VAL A 321 -3.87 7.69 -13.10
N ILE A 322 -4.46 6.54 -12.77
CA ILE A 322 -5.83 6.41 -12.31
C ILE A 322 -5.83 5.93 -10.87
N THR A 323 -6.59 6.61 -10.01
CA THR A 323 -7.04 6.04 -8.74
C THR A 323 -8.53 5.73 -8.83
N PHE A 324 -8.91 4.47 -8.63
CA PHE A 324 -10.29 4.02 -8.70
C PHE A 324 -10.76 3.51 -7.34
N TYR A 325 -11.85 4.07 -6.84
CA TYR A 325 -12.50 3.71 -5.59
C TYR A 325 -13.76 2.88 -5.88
N LEU A 326 -13.77 1.65 -5.37
CA LEU A 326 -14.89 0.72 -5.33
C LEU A 326 -15.33 0.60 -3.87
N SER A 327 -16.58 0.90 -3.53
CA SER A 327 -17.13 0.61 -2.20
C SER A 327 -18.61 0.28 -2.24
N ASP A 328 -18.99 -0.84 -1.63
CA ASP A 328 -20.38 -1.23 -1.40
C ASP A 328 -20.87 -0.89 0.02
N TRP A 329 -19.98 -0.36 0.87
CA TRP A 329 -20.34 0.17 2.20
C TRP A 329 -21.16 1.47 2.12
N LEU A 330 -21.09 2.19 0.99
CA LEU A 330 -21.79 3.44 0.77
C LEU A 330 -23.17 3.20 0.12
N ALA A 331 -24.13 4.07 0.43
CA ALA A 331 -25.47 4.04 -0.15
C ALA A 331 -25.77 5.37 -0.86
N PRO A 332 -25.84 5.42 -2.21
CA PRO A 332 -25.59 4.32 -3.14
C PRO A 332 -24.11 3.87 -3.16
N ALA A 333 -23.87 2.65 -3.64
CA ALA A 333 -22.52 2.10 -3.78
C ALA A 333 -21.63 3.03 -4.60
N ALA A 334 -20.43 3.32 -4.10
CA ALA A 334 -19.53 4.28 -4.70
C ALA A 334 -18.67 3.63 -5.78
N ARG A 335 -18.64 4.27 -6.94
CA ARG A 335 -17.70 4.01 -8.04
C ARG A 335 -17.15 5.35 -8.47
N ARG A 336 -15.89 5.61 -8.16
CA ARG A 336 -15.25 6.90 -8.41
C ARG A 336 -13.86 6.70 -8.99
N MET A 337 -13.62 7.29 -10.15
CA MET A 337 -12.33 7.30 -10.82
C MET A 337 -11.75 8.71 -10.76
N VAL A 338 -10.50 8.84 -10.31
CA VAL A 338 -9.71 10.07 -10.44
C VAL A 338 -8.62 9.78 -11.46
N VAL A 339 -8.57 10.55 -12.54
CA VAL A 339 -7.56 10.41 -13.60
C VAL A 339 -6.69 11.64 -13.59
N ASN A 340 -5.38 11.45 -13.50
CA ASN A 340 -4.37 12.49 -13.67
C ASN A 340 -3.62 12.18 -14.97
N VAL A 341 -3.59 13.12 -15.92
CA VAL A 341 -3.00 12.89 -17.24
C VAL A 341 -2.15 14.08 -17.69
N GLN A 342 -1.01 13.79 -18.30
CA GLN A 342 -0.12 14.76 -18.93
C GLN A 342 -0.09 14.57 -20.45
N ASP A 343 0.12 15.68 -21.16
CA ASP A 343 0.36 15.68 -22.60
C ASP A 343 1.73 15.05 -22.92
N GLY A 344 1.74 14.19 -23.94
CA GLY A 344 2.93 13.50 -24.39
C GLY A 344 3.61 12.60 -23.35
N ALA A 345 4.95 12.65 -23.32
CA ALA A 345 5.78 11.82 -22.44
C ALA A 345 6.06 12.44 -21.05
N LEU A 346 5.46 13.60 -20.74
CA LEU A 346 5.68 14.26 -19.47
C LEU A 346 5.22 13.39 -18.30
N SER A 347 5.99 13.42 -17.21
CA SER A 347 5.66 12.66 -16.01
C SER A 347 4.55 13.34 -15.23
N VAL A 348 3.55 12.55 -14.81
CA VAL A 348 2.47 13.02 -13.92
C VAL A 348 2.99 13.25 -12.51
N THR A 349 3.84 12.36 -12.00
CA THR A 349 4.30 12.38 -10.60
C THR A 349 5.44 13.36 -10.36
N ASN A 350 6.31 13.56 -11.35
CA ASN A 350 7.51 14.41 -11.25
C ASN A 350 7.84 15.03 -12.62
N PRO A 351 7.10 16.05 -13.09
CA PRO A 351 7.36 16.69 -14.37
C PRO A 351 8.73 17.39 -14.37
N ALA A 352 9.52 17.16 -15.43
CA ALA A 352 10.81 17.83 -15.59
C ALA A 352 10.61 19.35 -15.66
N GLY A 353 11.34 20.12 -14.83
CA GLY A 353 11.20 21.60 -14.79
C GLY A 353 10.12 22.13 -13.85
N GLY A 354 9.37 21.26 -13.16
CA GLY A 354 8.70 21.57 -11.89
C GLY A 354 7.43 22.44 -11.92
N LEU A 355 6.89 22.80 -13.09
CA LEU A 355 5.70 23.66 -13.18
C LEU A 355 4.54 23.08 -14.01
N ALA A 356 4.75 22.00 -14.75
CA ALA A 356 3.69 21.40 -15.55
C ALA A 356 2.60 20.82 -14.62
N GLN A 357 1.35 21.20 -14.84
CA GLN A 357 0.20 20.71 -14.10
C GLN A 357 -0.56 19.70 -14.97
N PRO A 358 -0.87 18.50 -14.45
CA PRO A 358 -1.66 17.52 -15.18
C PRO A 358 -3.13 17.96 -15.28
N GLU A 359 -3.84 17.45 -16.29
CA GLU A 359 -5.29 17.41 -16.28
C GLU A 359 -5.76 16.45 -15.18
N VAL A 360 -6.79 16.85 -14.42
CA VAL A 360 -7.39 16.08 -13.35
C VAL A 360 -8.90 15.99 -13.56
N ASP A 361 -9.38 14.76 -13.74
CA ASP A 361 -10.79 14.46 -13.95
C ASP A 361 -11.32 13.53 -12.86
N VAL A 362 -12.54 13.80 -12.39
CA VAL A 362 -13.26 12.95 -11.45
C VAL A 362 -14.49 12.39 -12.16
N VAL A 363 -14.54 11.06 -12.30
CA VAL A 363 -15.65 10.35 -12.95
C VAL A 363 -16.38 9.52 -11.90
N THR A 364 -17.66 9.82 -11.66
CA THR A 364 -18.47 9.16 -10.62
C THR A 364 -19.70 8.50 -11.25
N LEU A 365 -20.08 7.32 -10.76
CA LEU A 365 -21.32 6.68 -11.17
C LEU A 365 -22.52 7.39 -10.53
N GLY A 366 -23.38 7.99 -11.36
CA GLY A 366 -24.60 8.66 -10.94
C GLY A 366 -25.70 7.67 -10.50
N PRO A 367 -26.73 8.15 -9.79
CA PRO A 367 -27.84 7.31 -9.31
C PRO A 367 -28.65 6.62 -10.42
N ASP A 368 -28.62 7.17 -11.64
CA ASP A 368 -29.24 6.61 -12.84
C ASP A 368 -28.35 5.58 -13.55
N GLY A 369 -27.15 5.32 -13.03
CA GLY A 369 -26.16 4.44 -13.62
C GLY A 369 -25.33 5.07 -14.72
N ALA A 370 -25.46 6.37 -14.99
CA ALA A 370 -24.62 7.09 -15.95
C ALA A 370 -23.33 7.61 -15.30
N TRP A 371 -22.23 7.66 -16.06
CA TRP A 371 -20.99 8.29 -15.59
C TRP A 371 -21.12 9.82 -15.66
N VAL A 372 -20.87 10.47 -14.53
CA VAL A 372 -20.81 11.93 -14.40
C VAL A 372 -19.35 12.35 -14.34
N ILE A 373 -18.96 13.29 -15.20
CA ILE A 373 -17.59 13.76 -15.34
C ILE A 373 -17.48 15.18 -14.77
N GLU A 374 -16.60 15.35 -13.80
CA GLU A 374 -16.16 16.63 -13.27
C GLU A 374 -14.73 16.90 -13.73
N ARG A 375 -14.55 18.00 -14.47
CA ARG A 375 -13.25 18.49 -14.93
C ARG A 375 -12.62 19.37 -13.83
N ALA A 376 -11.88 18.75 -12.92
CA ALA A 376 -11.38 19.42 -11.71
C ALA A 376 -10.20 20.36 -12.00
N GLN A 377 -9.33 20.01 -12.95
CA GLN A 377 -8.18 20.82 -13.35
C GLN A 377 -7.82 20.57 -14.81
N ALA A 378 -7.55 21.63 -15.58
CA ALA A 378 -7.01 21.51 -16.94
C ALA A 378 -5.49 21.34 -16.93
N SER A 379 -4.92 20.67 -17.94
CA SER A 379 -3.46 20.58 -18.10
C SER A 379 -2.85 21.94 -18.48
N SER A 380 -1.65 22.24 -17.98
CA SER A 380 -0.87 23.40 -18.41
C SER A 380 -0.24 23.25 -19.79
N GLU A 381 -0.25 22.04 -20.34
CA GLU A 381 0.47 21.68 -21.57
C GLU A 381 -0.43 21.67 -22.82
N VAL A 382 -1.73 21.92 -22.64
CA VAL A 382 -2.71 22.05 -23.73
C VAL A 382 -3.31 23.46 -23.78
N PRO A 383 -3.81 23.92 -24.94
CA PRO A 383 -4.48 25.22 -25.03
C PRO A 383 -5.68 25.35 -24.08
N GLU A 384 -5.96 26.57 -23.65
CA GLU A 384 -7.13 26.85 -22.79
C GLU A 384 -8.43 26.30 -23.40
N GLY A 385 -9.19 25.53 -22.62
CA GLY A 385 -10.42 24.87 -23.04
C GLY A 385 -10.24 23.56 -23.80
N ALA A 386 -9.00 23.16 -24.11
CA ALA A 386 -8.68 21.82 -24.60
C ALA A 386 -8.48 20.85 -23.43
N TRP A 387 -8.70 19.56 -23.71
CA TRP A 387 -8.52 18.45 -22.78
C TRP A 387 -7.70 17.36 -23.48
N VAL A 388 -6.80 16.74 -22.73
CA VAL A 388 -5.98 15.60 -23.15
C VAL A 388 -6.88 14.38 -23.40
N LEU A 389 -7.83 14.11 -22.49
CA LEU A 389 -8.81 13.03 -22.61
C LEU A 389 -10.20 13.60 -22.92
N SER A 390 -10.91 12.96 -23.84
CA SER A 390 -12.31 13.27 -24.12
C SER A 390 -13.25 12.65 -23.08
N ASP A 391 -14.47 13.20 -22.97
CA ASP A 391 -15.50 12.67 -22.07
C ASP A 391 -15.84 11.19 -22.40
N GLY A 392 -15.82 10.84 -23.69
CA GLY A 392 -16.07 9.46 -24.14
C GLY A 392 -14.97 8.49 -23.71
N GLU A 393 -13.70 8.92 -23.74
CA GLU A 393 -12.57 8.12 -23.22
C GLU A 393 -12.70 7.94 -21.71
N LEU A 394 -12.98 9.01 -20.97
CA LEU A 394 -13.17 8.96 -19.51
C LEU A 394 -14.30 8.01 -19.09
N ALA A 395 -15.46 8.08 -19.75
CA ALA A 395 -16.58 7.19 -19.46
C ALA A 395 -16.28 5.72 -19.80
N THR A 396 -15.54 5.48 -20.89
CA THR A 396 -15.12 4.13 -21.30
C THR A 396 -14.14 3.54 -20.29
N MET A 397 -13.10 4.30 -19.94
CA MET A 397 -12.11 3.92 -18.93
C MET A 397 -12.77 3.65 -17.57
N ALA A 398 -13.73 4.49 -17.15
CA ALA A 398 -14.45 4.27 -15.90
C ALA A 398 -15.19 2.92 -15.88
N GLY A 399 -15.84 2.55 -16.99
CA GLY A 399 -16.52 1.26 -17.15
C GLY A 399 -15.56 0.07 -17.07
N GLU A 400 -14.44 0.15 -17.77
CA GLU A 400 -13.40 -0.88 -17.83
C GLU A 400 -12.73 -1.09 -16.47
N VAL A 401 -12.27 0.00 -15.84
CA VAL A 401 -11.62 -0.06 -14.53
C VAL A 401 -12.60 -0.52 -13.44
N ALA A 402 -13.88 -0.14 -13.52
CA ALA A 402 -14.90 -0.65 -12.61
C ALA A 402 -15.12 -2.16 -12.76
N ALA A 403 -15.04 -2.70 -13.98
CA ALA A 403 -15.14 -4.13 -14.22
C ALA A 403 -13.92 -4.88 -13.67
N LEU A 404 -12.72 -4.35 -13.91
CA LEU A 404 -11.47 -4.88 -13.35
C LEU A 404 -11.50 -4.88 -11.82
N ALA A 405 -11.87 -3.76 -11.18
CA ALA A 405 -11.93 -3.64 -9.73
C ALA A 405 -12.89 -4.66 -9.10
N ARG A 406 -14.06 -4.88 -9.70
CA ARG A 406 -15.01 -5.90 -9.22
C ARG A 406 -14.46 -7.32 -9.35
N ALA A 407 -13.83 -7.65 -10.48
CA ALA A 407 -13.23 -8.96 -10.66
C ALA A 407 -12.07 -9.18 -9.68
N TRP A 408 -11.26 -8.15 -9.46
CA TRP A 408 -10.16 -8.18 -8.50
C TRP A 408 -10.64 -8.43 -7.08
N LEU A 409 -11.64 -7.67 -6.62
CA LEU A 409 -12.23 -7.88 -5.30
C LEU A 409 -12.82 -9.31 -5.19
N ALA A 410 -13.54 -9.78 -6.21
CA ALA A 410 -14.10 -11.14 -6.18
C ALA A 410 -13.03 -12.23 -6.06
N VAL A 411 -11.92 -12.10 -6.80
CA VAL A 411 -10.79 -13.05 -6.75
C VAL A 411 -10.03 -12.97 -5.43
N SER A 412 -9.79 -11.76 -4.90
CA SER A 412 -9.05 -11.59 -3.63
C SER A 412 -9.80 -12.14 -2.43
N GLU A 413 -11.14 -12.11 -2.48
CA GLU A 413 -12.00 -12.49 -1.37
C GLU A 413 -12.63 -13.90 -1.52
N GLU A 414 -12.38 -14.62 -2.62
CA GLU A 414 -13.02 -15.91 -2.92
C GLU A 414 -12.83 -16.95 -1.81
N ARG A 415 -11.64 -16.97 -1.19
CA ARG A 415 -11.26 -17.93 -0.14
C ARG A 415 -11.75 -17.55 1.26
N ARG A 416 -12.42 -16.40 1.42
CA ARG A 416 -12.90 -15.91 2.72
C ARG A 416 -14.38 -16.20 2.92
N GLU A 417 -14.76 -16.35 4.18
CA GLU A 417 -16.17 -16.44 4.58
C GLU A 417 -16.90 -15.14 4.25
N PRO A 418 -18.18 -15.17 3.83
CA PRO A 418 -18.91 -13.97 3.40
C PRO A 418 -18.82 -12.79 4.37
N ALA A 419 -18.90 -13.03 5.68
CA ALA A 419 -18.84 -11.99 6.69
C ALA A 419 -17.44 -11.37 6.90
N GLU A 420 -16.39 -11.94 6.30
CA GLU A 420 -14.99 -11.50 6.40
C GLU A 420 -14.48 -10.84 5.11
N ARG A 421 -15.27 -10.90 4.03
CA ARG A 421 -14.90 -10.36 2.72
C ARG A 421 -14.86 -8.86 2.77
N ALA A 422 -13.87 -8.27 2.13
CA ALA A 422 -13.88 -6.85 1.82
C ALA A 422 -15.05 -6.50 0.89
N GLU A 423 -15.67 -5.34 1.11
CA GLU A 423 -16.70 -4.77 0.23
C GLU A 423 -16.19 -3.50 -0.49
N SER A 424 -14.91 -3.19 -0.33
CA SER A 424 -14.25 -2.07 -0.98
C SER A 424 -12.88 -2.44 -1.52
N LEU A 425 -12.44 -1.71 -2.54
CA LEU A 425 -11.14 -1.84 -3.18
C LEU A 425 -10.71 -0.48 -3.74
N VAL A 426 -9.44 -0.11 -3.55
CA VAL A 426 -8.85 1.03 -4.24
C VAL A 426 -7.76 0.54 -5.18
N LEU A 427 -7.93 0.79 -6.48
CA LEU A 427 -6.91 0.47 -7.49
C LEU A 427 -6.13 1.70 -7.90
N ASP A 428 -4.83 1.53 -8.09
CA ASP A 428 -3.92 2.49 -8.72
C ASP A 428 -3.41 1.88 -10.04
N LEU A 429 -3.69 2.56 -11.15
CA LEU A 429 -3.30 2.12 -12.48
C LEU A 429 -2.42 3.17 -13.14
N GLU A 430 -1.42 2.72 -13.87
CA GLU A 430 -0.67 3.60 -14.77
C GLU A 430 -0.98 3.23 -16.22
N LEU A 431 -1.10 4.24 -17.08
CA LEU A 431 -1.38 4.06 -18.50
C LEU A 431 -0.60 5.04 -19.38
N LYS A 432 -0.59 4.74 -20.68
CA LYS A 432 -0.14 5.66 -21.73
C LYS A 432 -1.08 5.58 -22.93
N ARG A 433 -1.34 6.71 -23.59
CA ARG A 433 -1.93 6.72 -24.93
C ARG A 433 -0.78 6.82 -25.93
N MET A 434 -0.65 5.81 -26.78
CA MET A 434 0.41 5.72 -27.77
C MET A 434 -0.14 6.08 -29.15
N LEU A 435 0.62 6.87 -29.91
CA LEU A 435 0.36 7.18 -31.31
C LEU A 435 0.58 5.97 -32.21
N ALA A 436 0.06 6.07 -33.44
CA ALA A 436 0.28 5.06 -34.46
C ALA A 436 1.79 4.87 -34.75
N GLY A 437 2.18 3.63 -35.01
CA GLY A 437 3.56 3.24 -35.30
C GLY A 437 4.35 2.76 -34.07
N TRP A 438 3.75 2.74 -32.89
CA TRP A 438 4.31 2.10 -31.71
C TRP A 438 3.74 0.68 -31.48
N PRO A 439 4.56 -0.30 -31.06
CA PRO A 439 6.02 -0.28 -31.12
C PRO A 439 6.52 -0.34 -32.58
N ALA A 440 7.76 0.09 -32.82
CA ALA A 440 8.40 -0.01 -34.13
C ALA A 440 8.62 -1.48 -34.52
N LEU A 441 8.04 -1.90 -35.64
CA LEU A 441 8.09 -3.28 -36.13
C LEU A 441 9.23 -3.51 -37.14
N ALA A 442 9.80 -4.72 -37.15
CA ALA A 442 10.87 -5.12 -38.06
C ALA A 442 10.45 -5.05 -39.54
N ASN A 443 9.17 -5.30 -39.80
CA ASN A 443 8.59 -5.30 -41.14
C ASN A 443 8.15 -3.90 -41.62
N GLY A 444 8.42 -2.84 -40.84
CA GLY A 444 8.04 -1.45 -41.16
C GLY A 444 6.54 -1.15 -41.15
N HIS A 445 5.69 -2.11 -40.75
CA HIS A 445 4.26 -1.86 -40.64
C HIS A 445 3.96 -0.97 -39.43
N SER A 446 2.97 -0.10 -39.58
CA SER A 446 2.50 0.78 -38.51
C SER A 446 1.24 0.21 -37.88
N ARG A 447 1.24 0.08 -36.55
CA ARG A 447 0.04 -0.24 -35.77
C ARG A 447 -0.77 1.02 -35.48
N PRO A 448 -2.10 0.94 -35.32
CA PRO A 448 -2.89 2.08 -34.88
C PRO A 448 -2.47 2.53 -33.47
N GLY A 449 -2.79 3.78 -33.12
CA GLY A 449 -2.64 4.25 -31.75
C GLY A 449 -3.53 3.47 -30.79
N SER A 450 -3.12 3.38 -29.52
CA SER A 450 -3.83 2.60 -28.51
C SER A 450 -3.60 3.15 -27.10
N LEU A 451 -4.58 2.91 -26.23
CA LEU A 451 -4.42 3.09 -24.78
C LEU A 451 -3.78 1.83 -24.19
N VAL A 452 -2.69 1.99 -23.44
CA VAL A 452 -1.90 0.88 -22.90
C VAL A 452 -1.84 0.99 -21.39
N TYR A 453 -2.39 0.01 -20.69
CA TYR A 453 -2.28 -0.13 -19.23
C TYR A 453 -0.97 -0.82 -18.89
N LYS A 454 -0.04 -0.10 -18.25
CA LYS A 454 1.33 -0.57 -17.99
C LYS A 454 1.53 -1.08 -16.56
N GLN A 455 0.60 -0.81 -15.66
CA GLN A 455 0.66 -1.23 -14.26
C GLN A 455 -0.72 -1.15 -13.61
N VAL A 456 -1.00 -2.05 -12.67
CA VAL A 456 -2.11 -1.97 -11.72
C VAL A 456 -1.64 -2.52 -10.37
N ARG A 457 -2.09 -1.90 -9.29
CA ARG A 457 -1.90 -2.39 -7.92
C ARG A 457 -3.07 -1.96 -7.04
N VAL A 458 -3.22 -2.62 -5.90
CA VAL A 458 -4.16 -2.21 -4.86
C VAL A 458 -3.48 -1.17 -3.97
N LEU A 459 -4.17 -0.06 -3.65
CA LEU A 459 -3.74 0.91 -2.64
C LEU A 459 -4.24 0.54 -1.25
N ASP A 460 -4.12 -0.74 -0.89
CA ASP A 460 -4.41 -1.16 0.48
C ASP A 460 -3.38 -0.50 1.38
N SER A 461 -3.85 0.39 2.26
CA SER A 461 -3.03 0.78 3.40
C SER A 461 -2.78 -0.49 4.20
N ALA A 462 -1.54 -0.82 4.57
CA ALA A 462 -1.42 -1.66 5.76
C ALA A 462 -1.99 -0.81 6.89
N SER A 463 -3.11 -1.23 7.46
CA SER A 463 -3.14 -1.13 8.90
C SER A 463 -2.46 -2.37 9.39
N VAL A 464 -1.43 -2.15 10.20
CA VAL A 464 -1.06 -3.14 11.20
C VAL A 464 -2.36 -3.46 11.91
N VAL A 465 -2.89 -4.66 11.68
CA VAL A 465 -3.83 -5.24 12.61
C VAL A 465 -3.02 -5.35 13.90
N PRO A 466 -3.22 -4.45 14.87
CA PRO A 466 -2.31 -4.38 15.99
C PRO A 466 -2.42 -5.68 16.78
N ALA A 467 -1.31 -6.08 17.42
CA ALA A 467 -1.30 -7.27 18.26
C ALA A 467 -2.39 -7.26 19.35
N SER A 468 -2.89 -6.08 19.74
CA SER A 468 -4.06 -5.94 20.61
C SER A 468 -5.36 -6.51 20.02
N LEU A 469 -5.55 -6.45 18.69
CA LEU A 469 -6.62 -7.16 17.98
C LEU A 469 -6.34 -8.66 17.80
N MET A 470 -5.09 -9.10 18.01
CA MET A 470 -4.74 -10.52 18.08
C MET A 470 -4.96 -11.12 19.47
N THR A 471 -5.19 -10.28 20.49
CA THR A 471 -5.48 -10.73 21.86
C THR A 471 -6.90 -11.29 21.92
N PRO A 472 -7.09 -12.53 22.41
CA PRO A 472 -8.42 -13.15 22.44
C PRO A 472 -9.39 -12.33 23.29
N TRP A 473 -10.50 -11.90 22.69
CA TRP A 473 -11.60 -11.25 23.41
C TRP A 473 -12.53 -12.26 24.11
N GLU A 474 -12.44 -13.52 23.69
CA GLU A 474 -13.08 -14.71 24.25
C GLU A 474 -12.04 -15.86 24.32
N PRO A 475 -12.31 -17.03 24.95
CA PRO A 475 -11.35 -18.13 24.93
C PRO A 475 -11.02 -18.56 23.49
N GLY A 476 -9.92 -18.04 22.93
CA GLY A 476 -9.27 -18.53 21.73
C GLY A 476 -9.50 -17.82 20.40
N THR A 477 -10.31 -16.75 20.27
CA THR A 477 -10.53 -16.08 18.95
C THR A 477 -10.02 -14.63 18.91
N PRO A 478 -9.03 -14.31 18.04
CA PRO A 478 -8.57 -12.94 17.77
C PRO A 478 -9.67 -12.02 17.21
N LEU A 479 -9.78 -10.77 17.68
CA LEU A 479 -10.67 -9.75 17.10
C LEU A 479 -10.39 -9.48 15.61
N ALA A 480 -9.13 -9.58 15.20
CA ALA A 480 -8.70 -9.43 13.81
C ALA A 480 -9.37 -10.43 12.86
N SER A 481 -9.53 -11.67 13.31
CA SER A 481 -10.23 -12.73 12.57
C SER A 481 -11.74 -12.53 12.55
N MET A 482 -12.23 -11.49 13.22
CA MET A 482 -13.65 -11.19 13.25
C MET A 482 -14.02 -10.14 12.20
N LEU A 483 -13.18 -9.21 11.75
CA LEU A 483 -13.61 -8.08 10.91
C LEU A 483 -13.39 -8.29 9.39
N PRO A 484 -14.15 -7.60 8.51
CA PRO A 484 -13.82 -7.48 7.10
C PRO A 484 -12.44 -6.83 6.96
N ARG A 485 -11.63 -7.33 6.02
CA ARG A 485 -10.22 -6.89 5.89
C ARG A 485 -10.09 -5.39 5.65
N ASP A 486 -10.94 -4.84 4.79
CA ASP A 486 -10.96 -3.44 4.41
C ASP A 486 -11.40 -2.52 5.56
N VAL A 487 -12.41 -2.93 6.34
CA VAL A 487 -12.84 -2.26 7.57
C VAL A 487 -11.75 -2.33 8.64
N ALA A 488 -11.09 -3.47 8.82
CA ALA A 488 -9.97 -3.61 9.75
C ALA A 488 -8.81 -2.66 9.38
N THR A 489 -8.56 -2.50 8.09
CA THR A 489 -7.60 -1.52 7.55
C THR A 489 -8.07 -0.08 7.75
N ALA A 490 -9.35 0.21 7.61
CA ALA A 490 -9.86 1.57 7.80
C ALA A 490 -10.08 1.94 9.27
N ALA A 491 -10.06 0.97 10.20
CA ALA A 491 -10.40 1.15 11.59
C ALA A 491 -9.58 2.25 12.25
N ASP A 492 -10.28 3.13 12.94
CA ASP A 492 -9.73 4.17 13.81
C ASP A 492 -9.91 3.80 15.28
N ARG A 493 -11.08 3.24 15.62
CA ARG A 493 -11.40 2.78 16.97
C ARG A 493 -12.30 1.56 16.91
N ILE A 494 -12.03 0.56 17.74
CA ILE A 494 -12.90 -0.61 17.91
C ILE A 494 -13.30 -0.69 19.38
N VAL A 495 -14.60 -0.74 19.64
CA VAL A 495 -15.17 -0.83 20.99
C VAL A 495 -16.00 -2.10 21.09
N ALA A 496 -15.70 -2.88 22.12
CA ALA A 496 -16.51 -4.01 22.53
C ALA A 496 -17.51 -3.58 23.60
N LEU A 497 -18.78 -3.90 23.36
CA LEU A 497 -19.88 -3.67 24.28
C LEU A 497 -20.36 -5.01 24.85
N ARG A 498 -20.69 -5.04 26.15
CA ARG A 498 -21.41 -6.14 26.79
C ARG A 498 -22.46 -5.61 27.75
N CYS A 499 -23.71 -5.96 27.53
CA CYS A 499 -24.85 -5.57 28.36
C CYS A 499 -25.62 -6.80 28.81
N SER A 500 -26.18 -6.80 30.02
CA SER A 500 -26.95 -7.95 30.51
C SER A 500 -27.95 -7.58 31.60
N ASN A 501 -28.97 -8.40 31.82
CA ASN A 501 -29.91 -8.30 32.97
C ASN A 501 -30.23 -9.66 33.62
N GLY A 502 -29.30 -10.62 33.53
CA GLY A 502 -29.51 -12.00 33.98
C GLY A 502 -30.40 -12.86 33.07
N LEU A 503 -31.30 -12.27 32.26
CA LEU A 503 -32.12 -12.99 31.27
C LEU A 503 -31.43 -13.06 29.90
N ILE A 504 -30.81 -11.98 29.48
CA ILE A 504 -30.06 -11.88 28.21
C ILE A 504 -28.67 -11.31 28.47
N ASP A 505 -27.68 -11.81 27.73
CA ASP A 505 -26.36 -11.23 27.55
C ASP A 505 -26.25 -10.81 26.08
N VAL A 506 -26.06 -9.50 25.87
CA VAL A 506 -25.92 -8.87 24.56
C VAL A 506 -24.49 -8.38 24.45
N ARG A 507 -23.79 -8.78 23.40
CA ARG A 507 -22.45 -8.27 23.10
C ARG A 507 -22.42 -7.68 21.71
N ALA A 508 -21.62 -6.65 21.50
CA ALA A 508 -21.47 -6.05 20.18
C ALA A 508 -20.04 -5.57 19.94
N LEU A 509 -19.58 -5.65 18.70
CA LEU A 509 -18.37 -4.98 18.22
C LEU A 509 -18.77 -3.77 17.37
N ARG A 510 -18.30 -2.59 17.79
CA ARG A 510 -18.51 -1.32 17.12
C ARG A 510 -17.18 -0.85 16.54
N VAL A 511 -17.16 -0.52 15.26
CA VAL A 511 -15.97 -0.09 14.54
C VAL A 511 -16.20 1.30 13.97
N TRP A 512 -15.35 2.25 14.33
CA TRP A 512 -15.24 3.53 13.66
C TRP A 512 -14.09 3.47 12.67
N THR A 513 -14.27 4.06 11.49
CA THR A 513 -13.22 4.20 10.48
C THR A 513 -12.62 5.59 10.51
N ARG A 514 -11.37 5.71 10.05
CA ARG A 514 -10.68 7.00 9.98
C ARG A 514 -11.46 7.97 9.10
N ARG A 515 -11.58 9.22 9.53
CA ARG A 515 -12.24 10.30 8.75
C ARG A 515 -11.64 10.48 7.36
N ALA A 516 -10.34 10.24 7.20
CA ALA A 516 -9.65 10.28 5.91
C ALA A 516 -10.15 9.20 4.92
N ALA A 517 -10.83 8.16 5.41
CA ALA A 517 -11.38 7.07 4.60
C ALA A 517 -12.88 7.25 4.29
N ARG A 518 -13.47 8.42 4.57
CA ARG A 518 -14.91 8.70 4.39
C ARG A 518 -15.45 8.51 2.97
N ASP A 519 -14.57 8.62 1.97
CA ASP A 519 -14.92 8.39 0.57
C ASP A 519 -15.12 6.91 0.24
N THR A 520 -14.75 6.02 1.18
CA THR A 520 -14.88 4.56 1.07
C THR A 520 -15.78 3.98 2.16
N PHE A 521 -15.74 4.53 3.38
CA PHE A 521 -16.49 4.03 4.53
C PHE A 521 -17.32 5.12 5.20
N PRO A 522 -18.60 4.90 5.52
CA PRO A 522 -19.44 5.89 6.21
C PRO A 522 -19.36 5.79 7.74
N PHE A 523 -18.32 5.20 8.31
CA PHE A 523 -18.27 4.81 9.73
C PHE A 523 -17.42 5.73 10.61
N ASP A 524 -17.15 6.97 10.18
CA ASP A 524 -16.38 7.93 10.97
C ASP A 524 -17.23 8.64 12.04
N GLU A 525 -18.52 8.89 11.78
CA GLU A 525 -19.45 9.46 12.76
C GLU A 525 -20.25 8.40 13.54
N ALA A 526 -20.93 7.50 12.83
CA ALA A 526 -21.66 6.37 13.41
C ALA A 526 -20.89 5.07 13.17
N PRO A 527 -20.73 4.18 14.17
CA PRO A 527 -19.93 2.99 13.98
C PRO A 527 -20.62 1.98 13.06
N LEU A 528 -19.82 1.17 12.37
CA LEU A 528 -20.28 -0.14 11.94
C LEU A 528 -20.49 -1.02 13.17
N VAL A 529 -21.72 -1.43 13.45
CA VAL A 529 -22.00 -2.51 14.40
C VAL A 529 -21.85 -3.82 13.65
N TYR A 530 -20.62 -4.32 13.65
CA TYR A 530 -20.24 -5.39 12.74
C TYR A 530 -20.73 -6.77 13.19
N ARG A 531 -20.68 -7.05 14.50
CA ARG A 531 -21.15 -8.30 15.10
C ARG A 531 -21.97 -8.03 16.36
N VAL A 532 -23.08 -8.74 16.51
CA VAL A 532 -23.88 -8.81 17.73
C VAL A 532 -24.03 -10.25 18.17
N TRP A 533 -23.75 -10.53 19.45
CA TRP A 533 -24.00 -11.81 20.08
C TRP A 533 -25.16 -11.70 21.06
N LEU A 534 -26.05 -12.68 21.02
CA LEU A 534 -27.19 -12.80 21.91
C LEU A 534 -27.15 -14.14 22.60
N ARG A 535 -27.16 -14.12 23.93
CA ARG A 535 -27.28 -15.30 24.76
C ARG A 535 -28.43 -15.14 25.71
N PHE A 536 -29.45 -15.97 25.56
CA PHE A 536 -30.55 -16.02 26.50
C PHE A 536 -30.25 -17.04 27.59
N SER A 537 -30.33 -16.63 28.85
CA SER A 537 -30.42 -17.52 30.02
C SER A 537 -31.84 -18.06 30.20
N SER A 538 -32.83 -17.35 29.65
CA SER A 538 -34.21 -17.79 29.50
C SER A 538 -34.79 -17.15 28.24
N ALA A 539 -35.27 -17.98 27.30
CA ALA A 539 -35.71 -17.48 26.00
C ALA A 539 -37.17 -17.01 26.02
N PRO A 540 -37.52 -15.93 25.30
CA PRO A 540 -38.91 -15.53 25.14
C PRO A 540 -39.69 -16.58 24.35
N GLN A 541 -40.98 -16.74 24.65
CA GLN A 541 -41.85 -17.63 23.88
C GLN A 541 -41.82 -17.27 22.38
N GLY A 542 -41.62 -18.28 21.52
CA GLY A 542 -41.45 -18.11 20.07
C GLY A 542 -39.99 -18.06 19.60
N TRP A 543 -39.03 -17.90 20.52
CA TRP A 543 -37.61 -18.05 20.23
C TRP A 543 -37.25 -19.49 19.87
N ARG A 544 -36.49 -19.67 18.77
CA ARG A 544 -36.20 -21.00 18.21
C ARG A 544 -34.80 -21.51 18.54
N TRP A 545 -33.89 -20.65 19.00
CA TRP A 545 -32.51 -21.03 19.30
C TRP A 545 -32.34 -21.60 20.73
N PRO A 546 -31.42 -22.55 20.97
CA PRO A 546 -31.18 -23.07 22.31
C PRO A 546 -30.79 -22.00 23.34
N VAL A 547 -31.44 -22.05 24.52
CA VAL A 547 -31.06 -21.25 25.70
C VAL A 547 -29.64 -21.62 26.12
N GLY A 548 -28.87 -20.62 26.54
CA GLY A 548 -27.50 -20.79 27.00
C GLY A 548 -26.47 -20.94 25.87
N GLN A 549 -26.88 -20.82 24.59
CA GLN A 549 -25.97 -20.74 23.45
C GLN A 549 -25.97 -19.34 22.85
N ASP A 550 -24.83 -18.97 22.26
CA ASP A 550 -24.71 -17.70 21.55
C ASP A 550 -25.36 -17.79 20.17
N VAL A 551 -26.14 -16.77 19.83
CA VAL A 551 -26.54 -16.43 18.46
C VAL A 551 -25.68 -15.27 18.02
N TYR A 552 -25.04 -15.40 16.87
CA TYR A 552 -24.30 -14.32 16.22
C TYR A 552 -25.15 -13.70 15.10
N LEU A 553 -25.06 -12.38 14.96
CA LEU A 553 -25.54 -11.62 13.82
C LEU A 553 -24.37 -10.82 13.26
N GLY A 554 -24.05 -11.01 11.98
CA GLY A 554 -23.09 -10.20 11.24
C GLY A 554 -23.77 -9.19 10.31
N HIS A 555 -23.01 -8.26 9.74
CA HIS A 555 -23.53 -7.30 8.76
C HIS A 555 -24.22 -7.96 7.55
N THR A 556 -23.76 -9.15 7.11
CA THR A 556 -24.38 -9.91 6.01
C THR A 556 -25.73 -10.55 6.37
N ASP A 557 -26.05 -10.63 7.66
CA ASP A 557 -27.34 -11.16 8.14
C ASP A 557 -28.47 -10.12 8.08
N LEU A 558 -28.13 -8.85 7.79
CA LEU A 558 -29.03 -7.71 7.93
C LEU A 558 -29.60 -7.30 6.56
N ALA A 559 -30.92 -7.22 6.45
CA ALA A 559 -31.59 -6.61 5.30
C ALA A 559 -31.50 -5.08 5.34
N SER A 560 -31.43 -4.50 6.54
CA SER A 560 -31.18 -3.08 6.76
C SER A 560 -30.61 -2.86 8.15
N ALA A 561 -29.73 -1.88 8.28
CA ALA A 561 -29.20 -1.43 9.56
C ALA A 561 -29.30 0.09 9.69
N THR A 562 -29.76 0.56 10.84
CA THR A 562 -29.66 1.96 11.25
C THR A 562 -28.87 1.99 12.55
N VAL A 563 -27.79 2.76 12.56
CA VAL A 563 -26.93 2.92 13.74
C VAL A 563 -26.80 4.40 14.05
N ALA A 564 -27.04 4.77 15.31
CA ALA A 564 -26.86 6.11 15.82
C ALA A 564 -25.41 6.36 16.25
N ALA A 565 -25.03 7.63 16.44
CA ALA A 565 -23.66 8.01 16.80
C ALA A 565 -23.22 7.45 18.18
N ASP A 566 -24.16 7.27 19.12
CA ASP A 566 -23.93 6.61 20.41
C ASP A 566 -23.82 5.07 20.31
N GLY A 567 -23.99 4.54 19.09
CA GLY A 567 -23.96 3.13 18.74
C GLY A 567 -25.26 2.39 19.08
N GLY A 568 -26.33 3.08 19.46
CA GLY A 568 -27.67 2.51 19.41
C GLY A 568 -27.99 2.04 18.00
N PHE A 569 -28.75 0.96 17.85
CA PHE A 569 -28.99 0.36 16.55
C PHE A 569 -30.39 -0.24 16.40
N THR A 570 -30.84 -0.31 15.16
CA THR A 570 -32.02 -1.08 14.75
C THR A 570 -31.67 -1.87 13.50
N PHE A 571 -31.84 -3.19 13.56
CA PHE A 571 -31.59 -4.12 12.47
C PHE A 571 -32.87 -4.82 12.06
N ALA A 572 -33.05 -4.97 10.75
CA ALA A 572 -33.95 -5.95 10.17
C ALA A 572 -33.10 -7.08 9.61
N LEU A 573 -33.46 -8.33 9.94
CA LEU A 573 -32.75 -9.49 9.44
C LEU A 573 -33.15 -9.82 8.00
N THR A 574 -32.24 -10.46 7.26
CA THR A 574 -32.59 -11.11 6.00
C THR A 574 -33.64 -12.18 6.25
N GLU A 575 -34.49 -12.44 5.25
CA GLU A 575 -35.56 -13.44 5.33
C GLU A 575 -35.04 -14.82 5.76
N ALA A 576 -33.89 -15.24 5.23
CA ALA A 576 -33.26 -16.51 5.57
C ALA A 576 -32.85 -16.56 7.06
N ARG A 577 -32.19 -15.51 7.55
CA ARG A 577 -31.75 -15.44 8.95
C ARG A 577 -32.92 -15.30 9.91
N ALA A 578 -33.93 -14.50 9.55
CA ALA A 578 -35.15 -14.34 10.33
C ALA A 578 -35.91 -15.66 10.50
N ALA A 579 -36.02 -16.46 9.42
CA ALA A 579 -36.67 -17.77 9.45
C ALA A 579 -35.94 -18.77 10.36
N GLU A 580 -34.60 -18.74 10.34
CA GLU A 580 -33.75 -19.58 11.17
C GLU A 580 -33.87 -19.25 12.66
N LEU A 581 -33.77 -17.97 13.01
CA LEU A 581 -33.72 -17.52 14.39
C LEU A 581 -35.11 -17.31 15.02
N GLY A 582 -36.14 -17.09 14.20
CA GLY A 582 -37.53 -16.88 14.64
C GLY A 582 -37.88 -15.44 15.02
N PHE A 583 -37.12 -14.45 14.58
CA PHE A 583 -37.40 -13.03 14.80
C PHE A 583 -36.99 -12.17 13.59
N ASP A 584 -37.66 -11.06 13.39
CA ASP A 584 -37.49 -10.22 12.20
C ASP A 584 -36.62 -8.99 12.46
N THR A 585 -36.79 -8.36 13.63
CA THR A 585 -36.07 -7.12 13.95
C THR A 585 -35.45 -7.13 15.34
N LEU A 586 -34.42 -6.31 15.47
CA LEU A 586 -33.58 -6.17 16.64
C LEU A 586 -33.30 -4.70 16.90
N ALA A 587 -33.56 -4.19 18.09
CA ALA A 587 -33.25 -2.81 18.44
C ALA A 587 -32.57 -2.69 19.81
N PHE A 588 -31.66 -1.74 19.91
CA PHE A 588 -30.94 -1.39 21.12
C PHE A 588 -30.74 0.12 21.18
N ASP A 589 -31.14 0.76 22.28
CA ASP A 589 -31.05 2.22 22.46
C ASP A 589 -30.00 2.64 23.51
N GLY A 590 -29.19 1.70 24.00
CA GLY A 590 -28.23 1.95 25.08
C GLY A 590 -28.65 1.32 26.41
N GLU A 591 -29.95 1.17 26.65
CA GLU A 591 -30.51 0.66 27.91
C GLU A 591 -31.48 -0.50 27.70
N THR A 592 -32.27 -0.45 26.65
CA THR A 592 -33.34 -1.39 26.35
C THR A 592 -33.00 -2.18 25.10
N TYR A 593 -33.32 -3.47 25.15
CA TYR A 593 -33.24 -4.36 24.02
C TYR A 593 -34.65 -4.78 23.59
N GLU A 594 -34.97 -4.63 22.30
CA GLU A 594 -36.25 -5.05 21.72
C GLU A 594 -36.04 -6.04 20.57
N ILE A 595 -36.83 -7.12 20.56
CA ILE A 595 -36.89 -8.12 19.49
C ILE A 595 -38.33 -8.25 19.00
N ALA A 596 -38.55 -8.21 17.69
CA ALA A 596 -39.84 -8.57 17.09
C ALA A 596 -39.87 -10.06 16.71
N ILE A 597 -40.59 -10.87 17.49
CA ILE A 597 -40.72 -12.31 17.25
C ILE A 597 -41.65 -12.54 16.05
N ARG A 598 -41.17 -13.35 15.11
CA ARG A 598 -41.83 -13.61 13.83
C ARG A 598 -43.17 -14.33 13.99
N ASP A 599 -43.19 -15.32 14.88
CA ASP A 599 -44.42 -16.06 15.22
C ASP A 599 -45.24 -15.26 16.24
N GLY A 600 -46.29 -14.57 15.76
CA GLY A 600 -47.32 -13.95 16.61
C GLY A 600 -47.28 -12.42 16.72
N ASP A 601 -46.53 -11.73 15.86
CA ASP A 601 -46.44 -10.25 15.78
C ASP A 601 -46.21 -9.60 17.16
N ARG A 602 -45.30 -10.20 17.94
CA ARG A 602 -45.07 -9.83 19.32
C ARG A 602 -43.69 -9.23 19.49
N ARG A 603 -43.64 -8.02 20.05
CA ARG A 603 -42.41 -7.37 20.48
C ARG A 603 -42.08 -7.76 21.91
N VAL A 604 -40.85 -8.18 22.14
CA VAL A 604 -40.30 -8.47 23.46
C VAL A 604 -39.23 -7.43 23.74
N ALA A 605 -39.46 -6.59 24.74
CA ALA A 605 -38.51 -5.59 25.19
C ALA A 605 -38.08 -5.86 26.63
N THR A 606 -36.81 -5.63 26.95
CA THR A 606 -36.27 -5.74 28.31
C THR A 606 -35.19 -4.70 28.55
N THR A 607 -35.18 -4.11 29.73
CA THR A 607 -34.13 -3.16 30.17
C THR A 607 -32.94 -3.93 30.72
N LEU A 608 -31.72 -3.48 30.39
CA LEU A 608 -30.46 -4.09 30.80
C LEU A 608 -29.98 -3.49 32.14
N ASP A 609 -29.26 -4.25 32.97
CA ASP A 609 -28.74 -3.78 34.27
C ASP A 609 -27.54 -2.82 34.12
N GLY A 610 -27.16 -2.53 32.87
CA GLY A 610 -26.02 -1.69 32.50
C GLY A 610 -25.20 -2.31 31.38
N CYS A 611 -24.37 -1.49 30.75
CA CYS A 611 -23.49 -1.87 29.67
C CYS A 611 -22.04 -1.57 30.03
N LEU A 612 -21.17 -2.57 29.86
CA LEU A 612 -19.72 -2.43 29.94
C LEU A 612 -19.18 -2.18 28.54
N SER A 613 -18.43 -1.10 28.39
CA SER A 613 -17.73 -0.74 27.16
C SER A 613 -16.22 -0.86 27.37
N ARG A 614 -15.52 -1.45 26.40
CA ARG A 614 -14.06 -1.58 26.42
C ARG A 614 -13.50 -1.27 25.03
N THR A 615 -12.55 -0.35 24.96
CA THR A 615 -11.75 -0.13 23.74
C THR A 615 -10.87 -1.35 23.49
N ALA A 616 -11.11 -2.01 22.36
CA ALA A 616 -10.33 -3.16 21.90
C ALA A 616 -9.16 -2.73 21.00
N PHE A 617 -9.32 -1.59 20.30
CA PHE A 617 -8.27 -0.98 19.48
C PHE A 617 -8.51 0.52 19.34
N THR A 618 -7.40 1.25 19.20
CA THR A 618 -7.36 2.64 18.76
C THR A 618 -6.16 2.83 17.84
N SER A 619 -6.34 3.60 16.77
CA SER A 619 -5.24 4.05 15.92
C SER A 619 -4.29 4.95 16.72
N PRO A 620 -3.03 5.13 16.28
CA PRO A 620 -2.12 6.09 16.91
C PRO A 620 -2.72 7.50 16.99
N ALA A 621 -3.45 7.94 15.98
CA ALA A 621 -4.10 9.25 15.96
C ALA A 621 -5.23 9.32 17.00
N ALA A 622 -6.16 8.36 16.98
CA ALA A 622 -7.26 8.31 17.94
C ALA A 622 -6.80 8.13 19.40
N PHE A 623 -5.65 7.47 19.61
CA PHE A 623 -5.04 7.34 20.93
C PHE A 623 -4.60 8.71 21.47
N LEU A 624 -3.89 9.49 20.65
CA LEU A 624 -3.47 10.84 21.02
C LEU A 624 -4.67 11.78 21.23
N GLU A 625 -5.67 11.70 20.36
CA GLU A 625 -6.92 12.47 20.53
C GLU A 625 -7.65 12.12 21.83
N GLY A 626 -7.65 10.83 22.21
CA GLY A 626 -8.21 10.36 23.48
C GLY A 626 -7.52 10.98 24.69
N ILE A 627 -6.18 11.02 24.70
CA ILE A 627 -5.40 11.67 25.76
C ILE A 627 -5.74 13.16 25.88
N VAL A 628 -5.84 13.86 24.75
CA VAL A 628 -6.18 15.29 24.73
C VAL A 628 -7.60 15.52 25.26
N ALA A 629 -8.57 14.70 24.84
CA ALA A 629 -9.95 14.81 25.29
C ALA A 629 -10.11 14.55 26.80
N GLU A 630 -9.38 13.57 27.36
CA GLU A 630 -9.36 13.32 28.80
C GLU A 630 -8.75 14.49 29.58
N ALA A 631 -7.67 15.09 29.07
CA ALA A 631 -7.05 16.26 29.68
C ALA A 631 -7.99 17.48 29.67
N ASP A 632 -8.67 17.73 28.54
CA ASP A 632 -9.66 18.81 28.40
C ASP A 632 -10.85 18.58 29.37
N ALA A 633 -11.35 17.35 29.49
CA ALA A 633 -12.44 16.98 30.40
C ALA A 633 -12.05 17.12 31.89
N ALA A 634 -10.78 16.89 32.22
CA ALA A 634 -10.23 17.09 33.55
C ALA A 634 -10.00 18.57 33.90
N GLY A 635 -10.22 19.50 32.95
CA GLY A 635 -9.93 20.93 33.13
C GLY A 635 -8.44 21.21 33.29
N ALA A 636 -7.58 20.32 32.77
CA ALA A 636 -6.14 20.46 32.83
C ALA A 636 -5.67 21.45 31.73
N GLU A 637 -5.90 22.74 31.94
CA GLU A 637 -5.08 23.75 31.24
C GLU A 637 -3.64 23.65 31.78
N ARG A 638 -2.71 23.21 30.93
CA ARG A 638 -1.28 23.42 31.13
C ARG A 638 -0.61 23.86 29.85
#